data_AF-A0A1N6WW69-F1
#
_entry.id   AF-A0A1N6WW69-F1
#
_cell.length_a   1.000
_cell.length_b   1.000
_cell.length_c   1.000
_cell.angle_alpha   90.00
_cell.angle_beta   90.00
_cell.angle_gamma   90.00
#
_symmetry.space_group_name_H-M   'P 1'
#
loop_
_entity.id
_entity.type
_entity.pdbx_description
1 polymer ?
#
loop_
_entity_poly.entity_id
_entity_poly.type
_entity_poly.pdbx_seq_one_letter_code
_entity_poly.pdbx_strand_id
1 'polypeptide(L)'
;MPSSSTTSAVAIAPPVPPAAAPPAGRRSAVLPVAGLVAAWVVPLLAYALGLAGLLPPLVLVLTAALLRVGRTLLDRLMLAAALLLGAVCAAGLLFSYWPWGLHPVPVAGTAFTVLLGFALVTGVRPRLPRPTAADLAPVLAAVFAMLALAWPYLRAGGLAGRLAYAMTGEDNSRHLAAMEGIRAVGGYLFAHPDAAARIAPDAMVYYPQGFHLTAALLDTFLRSSTAPGGPASTLDHYLGWALAAYALLVLAVVWAAARIAGRLLDPVRAFVLAGVSTALALGSELTRFVVYGYPGESLGLALTAILVALVCRPVARTGTQLCLLGALCVGVGFAYLMFLPVVGVLVLAWLVRHRRAVRRRPWLLATVALVTAVLTPLPSVAGLLFTDQVDNVATGGGVFPRYDAFLALAGVVAAGLFAGGLRLPVWRRYAGALAATVAFAAGFRIYFQALGTDPRYYYGKTLHLLLVVLLIGVGAVLLLRPVPWRAASPGRARARAALLARAAVAVSLVAATAGMAGLVRGGGIFAQPFGNRSTTWAEAWWSGTLDRPRQADVTVRALAQAPVRAGEVTVVVSDHRREGYLETLFLATLQGSHGASAPAFYNLPLSEPARTAAVVVAEKRPIRFLATSPEAAAVVERLLAERPGLRARVTVEPLR
;
A
#
# COMPACT_ATOMS: atom_id res chain seq x y z
N MET A 1 -78.43 6.05 40.93
CA MET A 1 -79.09 5.89 39.61
C MET A 1 -78.39 6.81 38.60
N PRO A 2 -78.18 6.37 37.35
CA PRO A 2 -76.82 6.33 36.77
C PRO A 2 -76.52 7.47 35.79
N SER A 3 -75.23 7.81 35.71
CA SER A 3 -74.63 8.76 34.78
C SER A 3 -74.58 8.17 33.35
N SER A 4 -75.27 8.83 32.43
CA SER A 4 -75.26 8.54 31.01
C SER A 4 -73.95 9.00 30.36
N SER A 5 -73.08 8.05 30.04
CA SER A 5 -71.91 8.23 29.19
C SER A 5 -72.32 8.24 27.73
N THR A 6 -72.33 9.43 27.11
CA THR A 6 -72.41 9.58 25.64
C THR A 6 -71.14 9.03 25.01
N THR A 7 -71.24 7.82 24.46
CA THR A 7 -70.24 7.21 23.59
C THR A 7 -70.41 7.82 22.19
N SER A 8 -69.52 8.73 21.80
CA SER A 8 -69.41 9.16 20.40
C SER A 8 -68.97 7.98 19.56
N ALA A 9 -69.88 7.48 18.72
CA ALA A 9 -69.59 6.49 17.70
C ALA A 9 -68.60 7.08 16.69
N VAL A 10 -67.37 6.56 16.68
CA VAL A 10 -66.39 6.83 15.63
C VAL A 10 -66.88 6.16 14.35
N ALA A 11 -67.26 6.97 13.37
CA ALA A 11 -67.64 6.50 12.04
C ALA A 11 -66.44 5.75 11.42
N ILE A 12 -66.63 4.46 11.15
CA ILE A 12 -65.67 3.62 10.43
C ILE A 12 -65.61 4.14 8.99
N ALA A 13 -64.46 4.70 8.59
CA ALA A 13 -64.24 5.09 7.20
C ALA A 13 -64.38 3.86 6.28
N PRO A 14 -65.03 4.00 5.11
CA PRO A 14 -65.21 2.89 4.18
C PRO A 14 -63.83 2.35 3.73
N PRO A 15 -63.72 1.03 3.49
CA PRO A 15 -62.48 0.42 3.03
C PRO A 15 -62.06 1.07 1.70
N VAL A 16 -60.91 1.72 1.70
CA VAL A 16 -60.27 2.24 0.49
C VAL A 16 -60.01 1.02 -0.42
N PRO A 17 -60.55 0.99 -1.66
CA PRO A 17 -60.27 -0.10 -2.58
C PRO A 17 -58.76 -0.23 -2.76
N PRO A 18 -58.20 -1.46 -2.82
CA PRO A 18 -56.77 -1.65 -3.02
C PRO A 18 -56.37 -0.91 -4.28
N ALA A 19 -55.52 0.12 -4.12
CA ALA A 19 -54.95 0.85 -5.25
C ALA A 19 -54.33 -0.19 -6.20
N ALA A 20 -54.82 -0.22 -7.44
CA ALA A 20 -54.31 -1.11 -8.47
C ALA A 20 -52.78 -1.03 -8.48
N ALA A 21 -52.12 -2.18 -8.34
CA ALA A 21 -50.68 -2.26 -8.45
C ALA A 21 -50.29 -1.60 -9.79
N PRO A 22 -49.35 -0.64 -9.80
CA PRO A 22 -48.94 -0.02 -11.04
C PRO A 22 -48.53 -1.12 -12.02
N PRO A 23 -48.96 -1.06 -13.30
CA PRO A 23 -48.62 -2.09 -14.26
C PRO A 23 -47.10 -2.27 -14.25
N ALA A 24 -46.65 -3.53 -14.18
CA ALA A 24 -45.25 -3.88 -14.26
C ALA A 24 -44.72 -3.39 -15.62
N GLY A 25 -44.24 -2.14 -15.65
CA GLY A 25 -43.80 -1.50 -16.85
C GLY A 25 -42.74 -2.38 -17.50
N ARG A 26 -42.99 -2.79 -18.75
CA ARG A 26 -42.00 -3.40 -19.64
C ARG A 26 -40.71 -2.58 -19.50
N ARG A 27 -39.77 -3.04 -18.69
CA ARG A 27 -38.44 -2.42 -18.58
C ARG A 27 -37.80 -2.67 -19.95
N SER A 28 -37.83 -1.64 -20.78
CA SER A 28 -37.30 -1.69 -22.13
C SER A 28 -35.90 -2.30 -22.12
N ALA A 29 -35.72 -3.41 -22.83
CA ALA A 29 -34.44 -4.11 -22.99
C ALA A 29 -33.34 -3.22 -23.60
N VAL A 30 -33.72 -2.06 -24.13
CA VAL A 30 -32.82 -1.05 -24.70
C VAL A 30 -31.83 -0.52 -23.66
N LEU A 31 -32.23 -0.32 -22.40
CA LEU A 31 -31.35 0.30 -21.40
C LEU A 31 -30.17 -0.62 -20.98
N PRO A 32 -30.37 -1.92 -20.69
CA PRO A 32 -29.27 -2.85 -20.48
C PRO A 32 -28.33 -2.99 -21.68
N VAL A 33 -28.88 -3.07 -22.90
CA VAL A 33 -28.08 -3.20 -24.14
C VAL A 33 -27.21 -1.96 -24.36
N ALA A 34 -27.79 -0.77 -24.26
CA ALA A 34 -27.04 0.49 -24.37
C ALA A 34 -25.94 0.60 -23.30
N GLY A 35 -26.23 0.17 -22.06
CA GLY A 35 -25.24 0.12 -20.99
C GLY A 35 -24.08 -0.84 -21.30
N LEU A 36 -24.37 -2.01 -21.88
CA LEU A 36 -23.35 -2.98 -22.27
C LEU A 36 -22.48 -2.46 -23.41
N VAL A 37 -23.08 -1.83 -24.43
CA VAL A 37 -22.32 -1.18 -25.50
C VAL A 37 -21.42 -0.09 -24.94
N ALA A 38 -21.94 0.78 -24.07
CA ALA A 38 -21.16 1.83 -23.42
C ALA A 38 -20.00 1.27 -22.57
N ALA A 39 -20.19 0.12 -21.91
CA ALA A 39 -19.16 -0.53 -21.10
C ALA A 39 -17.90 -0.86 -21.92
N TRP A 40 -18.01 -1.10 -23.23
CA TRP A 40 -16.87 -1.45 -24.10
C TRP A 40 -16.42 -0.30 -24.99
N VAL A 41 -17.35 0.49 -25.52
CA VAL A 41 -17.04 1.65 -26.38
C VAL A 41 -16.31 2.74 -25.60
N VAL A 42 -16.68 3.02 -24.34
CA VAL A 42 -16.02 4.05 -23.53
C VAL A 42 -14.55 3.73 -23.27
N PRO A 43 -14.16 2.53 -22.80
CA PRO A 43 -12.77 2.14 -22.70
C PRO A 43 -12.01 2.20 -24.03
N LEU A 44 -12.62 1.73 -25.12
CA LEU A 44 -12.01 1.74 -26.44
C LEU A 44 -11.67 3.16 -26.90
N LEU A 45 -12.64 4.08 -26.81
CA LEU A 45 -12.43 5.48 -27.16
C LEU A 45 -11.42 6.16 -26.23
N ALA A 46 -11.50 5.92 -24.92
CA ALA A 46 -10.55 6.48 -23.97
C ALA A 46 -9.11 6.01 -24.27
N TYR A 47 -8.93 4.73 -24.61
CA TYR A 47 -7.62 4.21 -25.01
C TYR A 47 -7.13 4.81 -26.33
N ALA A 48 -7.98 4.85 -27.36
CA ALA A 48 -7.64 5.41 -28.67
C ALA A 48 -7.29 6.91 -28.61
N LEU A 49 -7.86 7.65 -27.66
CA LEU A 49 -7.61 9.08 -27.42
C LEU A 49 -6.47 9.36 -26.43
N GLY A 50 -5.80 8.34 -25.88
CA GLY A 50 -4.75 8.52 -24.87
C GLY A 50 -5.27 8.95 -23.49
N LEU A 51 -6.55 8.74 -23.21
CA LEU A 51 -7.26 9.14 -21.99
C LEU A 51 -7.63 7.95 -21.07
N ALA A 52 -7.02 6.77 -21.28
CA ALA A 52 -7.34 5.58 -20.50
C ALA A 52 -7.07 5.75 -18.99
N GLY A 53 -6.17 6.67 -18.60
CA GLY A 53 -5.91 7.03 -17.21
C GLY A 53 -7.14 7.52 -16.42
N LEU A 54 -8.21 7.96 -17.09
CA LEU A 54 -9.46 8.36 -16.46
C LEU A 54 -10.38 7.18 -16.07
N LEU A 55 -10.12 5.98 -16.62
CA LEU A 55 -10.97 4.81 -16.41
C LEU A 55 -10.88 4.25 -14.97
N PRO A 56 -9.70 4.09 -14.34
CA PRO A 56 -9.63 3.60 -12.96
C PRO A 56 -10.35 4.52 -11.95
N PRO A 57 -10.19 5.86 -11.97
CA PRO A 57 -11.00 6.76 -11.14
C PRO A 57 -12.51 6.61 -11.41
N LEU A 58 -12.93 6.46 -12.67
CA LEU A 58 -14.33 6.25 -13.01
C LEU A 58 -14.88 4.93 -12.43
N VAL A 59 -14.13 3.83 -12.53
CA VAL A 59 -14.48 2.53 -11.92
C VAL A 59 -14.59 2.66 -10.40
N LEU A 60 -13.66 3.38 -9.75
CA LEU A 60 -13.71 3.66 -8.32
C LEU A 60 -14.98 4.43 -7.92
N VAL A 61 -15.30 5.50 -8.64
CA VAL A 61 -16.47 6.35 -8.40
C VAL A 61 -17.76 5.58 -8.60
N LEU A 62 -17.89 4.77 -9.67
CA LEU A 62 -19.06 3.94 -9.92
C LEU A 62 -19.22 2.85 -8.85
N THR A 63 -18.12 2.21 -8.44
CA THR A 63 -18.12 1.24 -7.33
C THR A 63 -18.61 1.90 -6.04
N ALA A 64 -18.09 3.09 -5.70
CA ALA A 64 -18.52 3.86 -4.53
C ALA A 64 -19.99 4.30 -4.63
N ALA A 65 -20.48 4.62 -5.82
CA ALA A 65 -21.86 5.01 -6.06
C ALA A 65 -22.85 3.84 -5.88
N LEU A 66 -22.42 2.61 -6.20
CA LEU A 66 -23.19 1.39 -6.02
C LEU A 66 -23.10 0.84 -4.58
N LEU A 67 -21.99 1.05 -3.89
CA LEU A 67 -21.85 0.75 -2.47
C LEU A 67 -22.74 1.68 -1.64
N ARG A 68 -23.94 1.21 -1.26
CA ARG A 68 -24.86 1.93 -0.35
C ARG A 68 -24.46 1.83 1.12
N VAL A 69 -23.17 1.87 1.41
CA VAL A 69 -22.59 1.77 2.76
C VAL A 69 -21.59 2.91 2.97
N GLY A 70 -21.46 3.40 4.20
CA GLY A 70 -20.67 4.59 4.52
C GLY A 70 -21.51 5.85 4.70
N ARG A 71 -21.04 6.77 5.53
CA ARG A 71 -21.77 8.00 5.88
C ARG A 71 -21.41 9.19 4.99
N THR A 72 -20.17 9.26 4.54
CA THR A 72 -19.62 10.38 3.77
C THR A 72 -19.09 9.91 2.42
N LEU A 73 -18.67 10.84 1.57
CA LEU A 73 -18.10 10.49 0.26
C LEU A 73 -16.80 9.71 0.42
N LEU A 74 -15.90 10.18 1.30
CA LEU A 74 -14.63 9.51 1.57
C LEU A 74 -14.86 8.09 2.11
N ASP A 75 -15.81 7.92 3.02
CA ASP A 75 -16.20 6.60 3.53
C ASP A 75 -16.50 5.62 2.39
N ARG A 76 -17.24 6.06 1.36
CA ARG A 76 -17.58 5.19 0.22
C ARG A 76 -16.40 4.92 -0.69
N LEU A 77 -15.58 5.93 -0.94
CA LEU A 77 -14.38 5.81 -1.76
C LEU A 77 -13.35 4.87 -1.10
N MET A 78 -13.15 4.97 0.22
CA MET A 78 -12.26 4.06 0.96
C MET A 78 -12.74 2.62 0.92
N LEU A 79 -14.04 2.38 1.09
CA LEU A 79 -14.62 1.04 1.01
C LEU A 79 -14.59 0.48 -0.42
N ALA A 80 -14.80 1.33 -1.43
CA ALA A 80 -14.69 0.95 -2.84
C ALA A 80 -13.24 0.62 -3.20
N ALA A 81 -12.27 1.43 -2.76
CA ALA A 81 -10.85 1.18 -2.98
C ALA A 81 -10.41 -0.13 -2.32
N ALA A 82 -10.82 -0.39 -1.07
CA ALA A 82 -10.55 -1.66 -0.39
C ALA A 82 -11.11 -2.88 -1.15
N LEU A 83 -12.34 -2.77 -1.64
CA LEU A 83 -12.97 -3.82 -2.45
C LEU A 83 -12.21 -4.03 -3.77
N LEU A 84 -11.89 -2.95 -4.48
CA LEU A 84 -11.23 -2.99 -5.77
C LEU A 84 -9.80 -3.51 -5.67
N LEU A 85 -9.04 -3.15 -4.65
CA LEU A 85 -7.68 -3.67 -4.46
C LEU A 85 -7.67 -5.18 -4.25
N GLY A 86 -8.60 -5.71 -3.44
CA GLY A 86 -8.78 -7.16 -3.31
C GLY A 86 -9.28 -7.82 -4.60
N ALA A 87 -10.21 -7.17 -5.30
CA ALA A 87 -10.76 -7.67 -6.55
C ALA A 87 -9.73 -7.66 -7.69
N VAL A 88 -8.85 -6.66 -7.77
CA VAL A 88 -7.74 -6.59 -8.72
C VAL A 88 -6.77 -7.74 -8.47
N CYS A 89 -6.46 -8.05 -7.21
CA CYS A 89 -5.61 -9.21 -6.90
C CYS A 89 -6.25 -10.52 -7.37
N ALA A 90 -7.55 -10.71 -7.15
CA ALA A 90 -8.26 -11.90 -7.60
C ALA A 90 -8.39 -11.97 -9.13
N ALA A 91 -8.84 -10.88 -9.77
CA ALA A 91 -9.05 -10.80 -11.21
C ALA A 91 -7.73 -10.84 -11.99
N GLY A 92 -6.63 -10.38 -11.38
CA GLY A 92 -5.29 -10.52 -11.94
C GLY A 92 -4.94 -11.96 -12.29
N LEU A 93 -5.40 -12.95 -11.51
CA LEU A 93 -5.20 -14.37 -11.83
C LEU A 93 -5.90 -14.77 -13.13
N LEU A 94 -7.12 -14.29 -13.34
CA LEU A 94 -7.86 -14.53 -14.59
C LEU A 94 -7.13 -13.84 -15.76
N PHE A 95 -6.74 -12.57 -15.57
CA PHE A 95 -6.08 -11.79 -16.60
C PHE A 95 -4.70 -12.32 -16.97
N SER A 96 -3.97 -12.97 -16.05
CA SER A 96 -2.72 -13.65 -16.37
C SER A 96 -2.86 -14.71 -17.46
N TYR A 97 -4.01 -15.37 -17.58
CA TYR A 97 -4.23 -16.39 -18.61
C TYR A 97 -5.12 -15.91 -19.76
N TRP A 98 -5.56 -14.65 -19.71
CA TRP A 98 -6.39 -14.08 -20.76
C TRP A 98 -5.50 -13.56 -21.90
N PRO A 99 -5.82 -13.81 -23.19
CA PRO A 99 -4.94 -13.39 -24.30
C PRO A 99 -4.66 -11.89 -24.38
N TRP A 100 -5.50 -11.06 -23.75
CA TRP A 100 -5.35 -9.62 -23.71
C TRP A 100 -4.58 -9.11 -22.49
N GLY A 101 -4.23 -9.99 -21.54
CA GLY A 101 -3.52 -9.63 -20.31
C GLY A 101 -4.16 -8.47 -19.55
N LEU A 102 -3.33 -7.50 -19.20
CA LEU A 102 -3.71 -6.26 -18.49
C LEU A 102 -4.08 -5.09 -19.43
N HIS A 103 -4.44 -5.35 -20.69
CA HIS A 103 -4.77 -4.28 -21.64
C HIS A 103 -5.94 -3.40 -21.12
N PRO A 104 -5.86 -2.05 -21.22
CA PRO A 104 -6.83 -1.14 -20.60
C PRO A 104 -8.29 -1.37 -21.03
N VAL A 105 -8.50 -1.60 -22.33
CA VAL A 105 -9.84 -1.78 -22.93
C VAL A 105 -10.59 -2.98 -22.34
N PRO A 106 -10.06 -4.23 -22.43
CA PRO A 106 -10.76 -5.40 -21.91
C PRO A 106 -10.87 -5.42 -20.38
N VAL A 107 -9.88 -4.89 -19.64
CA VAL A 107 -9.98 -4.79 -18.17
C VAL A 107 -11.10 -3.84 -17.75
N ALA A 108 -11.12 -2.61 -18.28
CA ALA A 108 -12.17 -1.64 -17.94
C ALA A 108 -13.55 -2.07 -18.48
N GLY A 109 -13.60 -2.66 -19.68
CA GLY A 109 -14.83 -3.20 -20.26
C GLY A 109 -15.45 -4.29 -19.40
N THR A 110 -14.62 -5.18 -18.87
CA THR A 110 -15.05 -6.20 -17.89
C THR A 110 -15.54 -5.56 -16.60
N ALA A 111 -14.80 -4.59 -16.05
CA ALA A 111 -15.18 -3.91 -14.82
C ALA A 111 -16.54 -3.18 -14.95
N PHE A 112 -16.76 -2.43 -16.03
CA PHE A 112 -18.03 -1.75 -16.29
C PHE A 112 -19.17 -2.74 -16.54
N THR A 113 -18.92 -3.85 -17.23
CA THR A 113 -19.91 -4.92 -17.44
C THR A 113 -20.34 -5.52 -16.10
N VAL A 114 -19.40 -5.80 -15.19
CA VAL A 114 -19.69 -6.33 -13.85
C VAL A 114 -20.48 -5.32 -13.01
N LEU A 115 -20.09 -4.04 -13.03
CA LEU A 115 -20.81 -2.99 -12.30
C LEU A 115 -22.23 -2.79 -12.83
N LEU A 116 -22.42 -2.83 -14.15
CA LEU A 116 -23.73 -2.79 -14.79
C LEU A 116 -24.59 -4.00 -14.38
N GLY A 117 -24.04 -5.22 -14.48
CA GLY A 117 -24.71 -6.45 -14.07
C GLY A 117 -25.13 -6.39 -12.59
N PHE A 118 -24.24 -5.91 -11.72
CA PHE A 118 -24.55 -5.71 -10.30
C PHE A 118 -25.71 -4.71 -10.11
N ALA A 119 -25.69 -3.58 -10.81
CA ALA A 119 -26.77 -2.59 -10.74
C ALA A 119 -28.12 -3.14 -11.22
N LEU A 120 -28.11 -3.95 -12.29
CA LEU A 120 -29.31 -4.59 -12.84
C LEU A 120 -29.88 -5.66 -11.89
N VAL A 121 -29.03 -6.56 -11.38
CA VAL A 121 -29.44 -7.66 -10.48
C VAL A 121 -29.94 -7.13 -9.14
N THR A 122 -29.27 -6.12 -8.59
CA THR A 122 -29.65 -5.56 -7.28
C THR A 122 -30.71 -4.47 -7.35
N GLY A 123 -31.02 -3.96 -8.55
CA GLY A 123 -31.87 -2.79 -8.77
C GLY A 123 -31.31 -1.50 -8.14
N VAL A 124 -30.04 -1.49 -7.74
CA VAL A 124 -29.40 -0.35 -7.07
C VAL A 124 -29.02 0.70 -8.11
N ARG A 125 -29.68 1.85 -8.05
CA ARG A 125 -29.25 3.04 -8.79
C ARG A 125 -27.96 3.63 -8.19
N PRO A 126 -26.97 4.02 -9.02
CA PRO A 126 -25.76 4.71 -8.57
C PRO A 126 -26.10 6.02 -7.87
N ARG A 127 -25.58 6.23 -6.65
CA ARG A 127 -25.73 7.51 -5.94
C ARG A 127 -24.61 7.71 -4.95
N LEU A 128 -23.91 8.84 -5.04
CA LEU A 128 -22.90 9.26 -4.06
C LEU A 128 -23.50 10.18 -2.98
N PRO A 129 -23.02 10.10 -1.73
CA PRO A 129 -23.31 11.11 -0.73
C PRO A 129 -22.54 12.39 -1.05
N ARG A 130 -22.99 13.53 -0.50
CA ARG A 130 -22.26 14.80 -0.62
C ARG A 130 -20.97 14.74 0.21
N PRO A 131 -19.87 15.35 -0.26
CA PRO A 131 -18.67 15.50 0.55
C PRO A 131 -18.94 16.38 1.77
N THR A 132 -18.22 16.12 2.85
CA THR A 132 -18.28 16.87 4.10
C THR A 132 -16.91 17.47 4.43
N ALA A 133 -16.84 18.54 5.23
CA ALA A 133 -15.57 19.14 5.62
C ALA A 133 -14.63 18.15 6.35
N ALA A 134 -15.19 17.17 7.06
CA ALA A 134 -14.43 16.13 7.74
C ALA A 134 -13.77 15.14 6.76
N ASP A 135 -14.27 15.02 5.52
CA ASP A 135 -13.64 14.21 4.47
C ASP A 135 -12.32 14.83 3.98
N LEU A 136 -12.16 16.15 4.14
CA LEU A 136 -10.98 16.86 3.66
C LEU A 136 -9.74 16.56 4.50
N ALA A 137 -9.89 16.35 5.81
CA ALA A 137 -8.74 16.18 6.71
C ALA A 137 -7.88 14.93 6.39
N PRO A 138 -8.44 13.72 6.19
CA PRO A 138 -7.64 12.56 5.77
C PRO A 138 -7.03 12.71 4.38
N VAL A 139 -7.75 13.35 3.44
CA VAL A 139 -7.26 13.58 2.07
C VAL A 139 -6.07 14.54 2.07
N LEU A 140 -6.18 15.67 2.77
CA LEU A 140 -5.07 16.63 2.88
C LEU A 140 -3.88 16.03 3.62
N ALA A 141 -4.11 15.21 4.64
CA ALA A 141 -3.04 14.46 5.31
C ALA A 141 -2.26 13.56 4.34
N ALA A 142 -2.98 12.77 3.52
CA ALA A 142 -2.37 11.89 2.54
C ALA A 142 -1.60 12.67 1.44
N VAL A 143 -2.21 13.74 0.90
CA VAL A 143 -1.57 14.60 -0.10
C VAL A 143 -0.33 15.28 0.49
N PHE A 144 -0.41 15.83 1.70
CA PHE A 144 0.73 16.44 2.37
C PHE A 144 1.86 15.43 2.58
N ALA A 145 1.57 14.23 3.09
CA ALA A 145 2.57 13.20 3.30
C ALA A 145 3.23 12.77 1.98
N MET A 146 2.43 12.61 0.91
CA MET A 146 2.93 12.31 -0.43
C MET A 146 3.87 13.41 -0.93
N LEU A 147 3.44 14.66 -0.89
CA LEU A 147 4.25 15.80 -1.36
C LEU A 147 5.52 15.97 -0.53
N ALA A 148 5.43 15.79 0.78
CA ALA A 148 6.58 15.86 1.67
C ALA A 148 7.63 14.81 1.28
N LEU A 149 7.23 13.55 1.03
CA LEU A 149 8.18 12.51 0.62
C LEU A 149 8.58 12.57 -0.85
N ALA A 150 7.74 13.14 -1.72
CA ALA A 150 8.06 13.38 -3.12
C ALA A 150 9.08 14.52 -3.30
N TRP A 151 9.17 15.44 -2.35
CA TRP A 151 9.94 16.67 -2.46
C TRP A 151 11.41 16.47 -2.91
N PRO A 152 12.17 15.48 -2.39
CA PRO A 152 13.53 15.24 -2.89
C PRO A 152 13.55 14.77 -4.35
N TYR A 153 12.63 13.89 -4.76
CA TYR A 153 12.51 13.46 -6.16
C TYR A 153 12.11 14.60 -7.10
N LEU A 154 11.24 15.51 -6.65
CA LEU A 154 10.80 16.66 -7.46
C LEU A 154 11.91 17.70 -7.65
N ARG A 155 12.83 17.82 -6.69
CA ARG A 155 14.00 18.71 -6.78
C ARG A 155 15.19 18.06 -7.48
N ALA A 156 15.20 16.74 -7.63
CA ALA A 156 16.23 16.02 -8.35
C ALA A 156 16.15 16.35 -9.86
N GLY A 157 17.10 17.17 -10.34
CA GLY A 157 17.14 17.75 -11.69
C GLY A 157 17.41 16.79 -12.85
N GLY A 158 17.00 15.52 -12.76
CA GLY A 158 17.17 14.52 -13.82
C GLY A 158 17.07 13.07 -13.34
N LEU A 159 17.34 12.13 -14.27
CA LEU A 159 17.36 10.69 -13.97
C LEU A 159 18.36 10.35 -12.87
N ALA A 160 19.59 10.86 -12.97
CA ALA A 160 20.65 10.58 -11.99
C ALA A 160 20.23 11.02 -10.58
N GLY A 161 19.71 12.23 -10.40
CA GLY A 161 19.27 12.70 -9.09
C GLY A 161 18.13 11.84 -8.51
N ARG A 162 17.13 11.44 -9.32
CA ARG A 162 16.04 10.59 -8.83
C ARG A 162 16.51 9.17 -8.51
N LEU A 163 17.44 8.66 -9.33
CA LEU A 163 18.08 7.38 -9.12
C LEU A 163 18.95 7.38 -7.86
N ALA A 164 19.64 8.47 -7.55
CA ALA A 164 20.49 8.62 -6.38
C ALA A 164 19.69 8.43 -5.07
N TYR A 165 18.49 9.00 -5.01
CA TYR A 165 17.53 8.72 -3.94
C TYR A 165 17.01 7.28 -3.96
N ALA A 166 16.60 6.75 -5.12
CA ALA A 166 16.08 5.39 -5.24
C ALA A 166 17.12 4.31 -4.83
N MET A 167 18.39 4.52 -5.16
CA MET A 167 19.53 3.64 -4.85
C MET A 167 19.87 3.57 -3.35
N THR A 168 19.25 4.41 -2.52
CA THR A 168 19.28 4.25 -1.05
C THR A 168 18.71 2.89 -0.65
N GLY A 169 17.62 2.49 -1.31
CA GLY A 169 16.90 1.24 -1.11
C GLY A 169 17.13 0.24 -2.23
N GLU A 170 17.84 -0.84 -1.93
CA GLU A 170 18.06 -1.94 -2.87
C GLU A 170 16.76 -2.59 -3.36
N ASP A 171 15.73 -2.63 -2.49
CA ASP A 171 14.42 -3.20 -2.83
C ASP A 171 13.65 -2.35 -3.84
N ASN A 172 13.99 -1.07 -4.03
CA ASN A 172 13.42 -0.27 -5.12
C ASN A 172 13.71 -0.90 -6.48
N SER A 173 14.93 -1.43 -6.66
CA SER A 173 15.33 -2.10 -7.90
C SER A 173 14.50 -3.37 -8.13
N ARG A 174 14.31 -4.19 -7.09
CA ARG A 174 13.56 -5.46 -7.16
C ARG A 174 12.08 -5.25 -7.44
N HIS A 175 11.46 -4.28 -6.77
CA HIS A 175 10.05 -3.98 -6.95
C HIS A 175 9.77 -3.29 -8.28
N LEU A 176 10.68 -2.45 -8.76
CA LEU A 176 10.60 -1.90 -10.11
C LEU A 176 10.69 -3.02 -11.17
N ALA A 177 11.66 -3.94 -11.02
CA ALA A 177 11.81 -5.09 -11.91
C ALA A 177 10.55 -5.98 -11.92
N ALA A 178 9.93 -6.21 -10.76
CA ALA A 178 8.69 -6.99 -10.68
C ALA A 178 7.50 -6.26 -11.32
N MET A 179 7.38 -4.94 -11.15
CA MET A 179 6.34 -4.14 -11.82
C MET A 179 6.49 -4.21 -13.34
N GLU A 180 7.69 -4.00 -13.87
CA GLU A 180 7.94 -4.08 -15.31
C GLU A 180 7.78 -5.50 -15.85
N GLY A 181 8.19 -6.52 -15.07
CA GLY A 181 7.95 -7.91 -15.40
C GLY A 181 6.46 -8.21 -15.58
N ILE A 182 5.60 -7.72 -14.67
CA ILE A 182 4.15 -7.91 -14.77
C ILE A 182 3.58 -7.24 -16.03
N ARG A 183 4.05 -6.03 -16.36
CA ARG A 183 3.64 -5.33 -17.60
C ARG A 183 4.07 -6.12 -18.83
N ALA A 184 5.29 -6.65 -18.83
CA ALA A 184 5.84 -7.40 -19.96
C ALA A 184 5.14 -8.75 -20.18
N VAL A 185 4.80 -9.48 -19.11
CA VAL A 185 4.09 -10.77 -19.23
C VAL A 185 2.56 -10.61 -19.32
N GLY A 186 2.01 -9.44 -18.98
CA GLY A 186 0.58 -9.16 -19.02
C GLY A 186 -0.22 -9.75 -17.85
N GLY A 187 0.42 -10.00 -16.70
CA GLY A 187 -0.21 -10.60 -15.53
C GLY A 187 0.79 -10.96 -14.42
N TYR A 188 0.38 -11.80 -13.48
CA TYR A 188 1.26 -12.29 -12.40
C TYR A 188 2.48 -13.04 -12.95
N LEU A 189 3.65 -12.79 -12.35
CA LEU A 189 4.92 -13.41 -12.78
C LEU A 189 4.93 -14.92 -12.60
N PHE A 190 4.38 -15.42 -11.49
CA PHE A 190 4.30 -16.86 -11.21
C PHE A 190 3.41 -17.63 -12.19
N ALA A 191 2.56 -16.95 -12.97
CA ALA A 191 1.77 -17.60 -14.02
C ALA A 191 2.61 -17.85 -15.28
N HIS A 192 3.69 -17.10 -15.47
CA HIS A 192 4.59 -17.17 -16.63
C HIS A 192 6.06 -17.08 -16.19
N PRO A 193 6.54 -18.03 -15.36
CA PRO A 193 7.87 -17.93 -14.73
C PRO A 193 9.00 -17.84 -15.76
N ASP A 194 8.93 -18.58 -16.87
CA ASP A 194 9.95 -18.56 -17.92
C ASP A 194 10.05 -17.20 -18.63
N ALA A 195 8.90 -16.54 -18.85
CA ALA A 195 8.86 -15.21 -19.44
C ALA A 195 9.34 -14.14 -18.43
N ALA A 196 9.03 -14.33 -17.15
CA ALA A 196 9.39 -13.44 -16.06
C ALA A 196 10.88 -13.50 -15.71
N ALA A 197 11.53 -14.66 -15.82
CA ALA A 197 12.91 -14.91 -15.41
C ALA A 197 13.94 -13.99 -16.08
N ARG A 198 13.62 -13.40 -17.23
CA ARG A 198 14.49 -12.42 -17.88
C ARG A 198 14.50 -11.05 -17.17
N ILE A 199 13.37 -10.67 -16.58
CA ILE A 199 13.12 -9.30 -16.10
C ILE A 199 13.12 -9.25 -14.58
N ALA A 200 12.47 -10.19 -13.90
CA ALA A 200 12.37 -10.21 -12.45
C ALA A 200 13.30 -11.30 -11.87
N PRO A 201 13.96 -11.05 -10.73
CA PRO A 201 14.72 -12.10 -10.05
C PRO A 201 13.78 -13.18 -9.51
N ASP A 202 14.25 -14.42 -9.43
CA ASP A 202 13.46 -15.60 -9.04
C ASP A 202 12.68 -15.39 -7.73
N ALA A 203 13.32 -14.79 -6.73
CA ALA A 203 12.68 -14.47 -5.44
C ALA A 203 11.45 -13.56 -5.58
N MET A 204 11.40 -12.70 -6.61
CA MET A 204 10.26 -11.82 -6.90
C MET A 204 9.17 -12.51 -7.73
N VAL A 205 9.47 -13.59 -8.45
CA VAL A 205 8.51 -14.33 -9.28
C VAL A 205 7.39 -14.96 -8.44
N TYR A 206 7.71 -15.43 -7.23
CA TYR A 206 6.74 -16.01 -6.29
C TYR A 206 6.47 -15.13 -5.06
N TYR A 207 6.97 -13.91 -5.06
CA TYR A 207 6.69 -12.91 -4.02
C TYR A 207 5.21 -12.46 -4.08
N PRO A 208 4.60 -12.01 -2.96
CA PRO A 208 3.30 -11.35 -2.98
C PRO A 208 3.28 -10.11 -3.89
N GLN A 209 2.57 -10.22 -5.02
CA GLN A 209 2.62 -9.26 -6.14
C GLN A 209 1.46 -8.26 -6.19
N GLY A 210 0.68 -8.10 -5.12
CA GLY A 210 -0.53 -7.25 -5.11
C GLY A 210 -0.24 -5.78 -5.41
N PHE A 211 0.83 -5.21 -4.85
CA PHE A 211 1.28 -3.87 -5.19
C PHE A 211 1.73 -3.79 -6.65
N HIS A 212 2.60 -4.71 -7.07
CA HIS A 212 3.21 -4.73 -8.41
C HIS A 212 2.16 -4.84 -9.50
N LEU A 213 1.18 -5.75 -9.32
CA LEU A 213 0.05 -5.91 -10.25
C LEU A 213 -0.78 -4.64 -10.34
N THR A 214 -1.12 -4.05 -9.19
CA THR A 214 -1.93 -2.82 -9.15
C THR A 214 -1.18 -1.67 -9.82
N ALA A 215 0.09 -1.47 -9.51
CA ALA A 215 0.93 -0.43 -10.10
C ALA A 215 1.09 -0.64 -11.60
N ALA A 216 1.45 -1.85 -12.06
CA ALA A 216 1.57 -2.21 -13.47
C ALA A 216 0.28 -1.97 -14.26
N LEU A 217 -0.86 -2.36 -13.68
CA LEU A 217 -2.18 -2.14 -14.29
C LEU A 217 -2.47 -0.65 -14.43
N LEU A 218 -2.38 0.11 -13.33
CA LEU A 218 -2.64 1.54 -13.33
C LEU A 218 -1.67 2.31 -14.24
N ASP A 219 -0.42 1.86 -14.34
CA ASP A 219 0.59 2.41 -15.24
C ASP A 219 0.23 2.21 -16.71
N THR A 220 -0.28 1.03 -17.06
CA THR A 220 -0.78 0.71 -18.40
C THR A 220 -1.97 1.59 -18.79
N PHE A 221 -2.88 1.88 -17.84
CA PHE A 221 -3.94 2.87 -18.04
C PHE A 221 -3.39 4.29 -18.19
N LEU A 222 -2.46 4.70 -17.32
CA LEU A 222 -1.88 6.04 -17.34
C LEU A 222 -1.17 6.34 -18.67
N ARG A 223 -0.43 5.37 -19.20
CA ARG A 223 0.26 5.47 -20.49
C ARG A 223 -0.66 5.32 -21.70
N SER A 224 -1.88 4.80 -21.50
CA SER A 224 -2.73 4.30 -22.60
C SER A 224 -1.96 3.38 -23.56
N SER A 225 -1.07 2.53 -23.03
CA SER A 225 -0.17 1.70 -23.84
C SER A 225 0.34 0.50 -23.05
N THR A 226 0.46 -0.64 -23.73
CA THR A 226 1.12 -1.85 -23.23
C THR A 226 2.60 -1.92 -23.63
N ALA A 227 3.09 -0.98 -24.43
CA ALA A 227 4.49 -0.92 -24.83
C ALA A 227 5.41 -0.61 -23.63
N PRO A 228 6.65 -1.13 -23.62
CA PRO A 228 7.63 -0.81 -22.60
C PRO A 228 7.92 0.70 -22.60
N GLY A 229 8.14 1.25 -21.40
CA GLY A 229 8.55 2.64 -21.24
C GLY A 229 10.05 2.80 -21.41
N GLY A 230 10.52 4.03 -21.65
CA GLY A 230 11.94 4.34 -21.52
C GLY A 230 12.38 4.30 -20.06
N PRO A 231 13.68 4.03 -19.77
CA PRO A 231 14.15 3.79 -18.40
C PRO A 231 13.80 4.90 -17.39
N ALA A 232 13.95 6.17 -17.80
CA ALA A 232 13.62 7.30 -16.94
C ALA A 232 12.12 7.37 -16.63
N SER A 233 11.26 7.22 -17.64
CA SER A 233 9.81 7.24 -17.44
C SER A 233 9.32 6.06 -16.60
N THR A 234 9.93 4.88 -16.77
CA THR A 234 9.63 3.69 -15.96
C THR A 234 9.99 3.91 -14.50
N LEU A 235 11.19 4.46 -14.21
CA LEU A 235 11.58 4.81 -12.84
C LEU A 235 10.62 5.84 -12.23
N ASP A 236 10.31 6.92 -12.96
CA ASP A 236 9.46 8.01 -12.46
C ASP A 236 8.07 7.52 -12.08
N HIS A 237 7.48 6.68 -12.93
CA HIS A 237 6.16 6.10 -12.67
C HIS A 237 6.21 5.15 -11.47
N TYR A 238 7.22 4.27 -11.37
CA TYR A 238 7.40 3.40 -10.20
C TYR A 238 7.51 4.21 -8.90
N LEU A 239 8.33 5.26 -8.87
CA LEU A 239 8.48 6.13 -7.70
C LEU A 239 7.16 6.81 -7.36
N GLY A 240 6.40 7.27 -8.35
CA GLY A 240 5.05 7.80 -8.17
C GLY A 240 4.09 6.79 -7.54
N TRP A 241 4.10 5.54 -8.00
CA TRP A 241 3.25 4.48 -7.43
C TRP A 241 3.68 4.08 -6.01
N ALA A 242 4.98 4.06 -5.72
CA ALA A 242 5.49 3.82 -4.37
C ALA A 242 5.07 4.94 -3.39
N LEU A 243 5.16 6.20 -3.82
CA LEU A 243 4.65 7.35 -3.06
C LEU A 243 3.13 7.28 -2.87
N ALA A 244 2.38 6.86 -3.89
CA ALA A 244 0.93 6.68 -3.80
C ALA A 244 0.54 5.58 -2.80
N ALA A 245 1.31 4.48 -2.72
CA ALA A 245 1.10 3.44 -1.72
C ALA A 245 1.31 3.96 -0.29
N TYR A 246 2.33 4.80 -0.06
CA TYR A 246 2.54 5.47 1.22
C TYR A 246 1.42 6.48 1.54
N ALA A 247 1.00 7.26 0.55
CA ALA A 247 -0.13 8.20 0.70
C ALA A 247 -1.42 7.47 1.09
N LEU A 248 -1.68 6.31 0.47
CA LEU A 248 -2.81 5.44 0.80
C LEU A 248 -2.70 4.89 2.23
N LEU A 249 -1.50 4.56 2.71
CA LEU A 249 -1.27 4.16 4.10
C LEU A 249 -1.66 5.29 5.07
N VAL A 250 -1.15 6.51 4.84
CA VAL A 250 -1.49 7.67 5.69
C VAL A 250 -3.00 7.96 5.64
N LEU A 251 -3.59 7.93 4.43
CA LEU A 251 -5.04 8.08 4.25
C LEU A 251 -5.81 7.03 5.07
N ALA A 252 -5.42 5.76 4.97
CA ALA A 252 -6.07 4.65 5.65
C ALA A 252 -5.95 4.76 7.17
N VAL A 253 -4.78 5.15 7.70
CA VAL A 253 -4.55 5.35 9.13
C VAL A 253 -5.43 6.48 9.67
N VAL A 254 -5.39 7.66 9.03
CA VAL A 254 -6.17 8.82 9.45
C VAL A 254 -7.66 8.55 9.31
N TRP A 255 -8.09 7.93 8.21
CA TRP A 255 -9.48 7.52 8.02
C TRP A 255 -9.93 6.50 9.07
N ALA A 256 -9.11 5.49 9.38
CA ALA A 256 -9.41 4.48 10.40
C ALA A 256 -9.53 5.10 11.79
N ALA A 257 -8.58 5.95 12.18
CA ALA A 257 -8.61 6.71 13.43
C ALA A 257 -9.88 7.56 13.52
N ALA A 258 -10.19 8.30 12.45
CA ALA A 258 -11.35 9.16 12.39
C ALA A 258 -12.66 8.38 12.46
N ARG A 259 -12.73 7.24 11.74
CA ARG A 259 -13.87 6.34 11.74
C ARG A 259 -14.12 5.78 13.13
N ILE A 260 -13.10 5.30 13.83
CA ILE A 260 -13.19 4.72 15.18
C ILE A 260 -13.60 5.77 16.21
N ALA A 261 -13.08 7.00 16.12
CA ALA A 261 -13.48 8.11 16.98
C ALA A 261 -14.94 8.54 16.71
N GLY A 262 -15.31 8.73 15.44
CA GLY A 262 -16.67 9.02 14.99
C GLY A 262 -17.29 10.26 15.62
N ARG A 263 -18.34 10.10 16.44
CA ARG A 263 -19.10 11.22 17.03
C ARG A 263 -18.27 12.11 17.98
N LEU A 264 -17.08 11.66 18.38
CA LEU A 264 -16.14 12.46 19.17
C LEU A 264 -15.47 13.57 18.36
N LEU A 265 -15.58 13.51 17.02
CA LEU A 265 -14.98 14.47 16.11
C LEU A 265 -15.96 15.59 15.75
N ASP A 266 -15.47 16.81 15.95
CA ASP A 266 -15.89 17.98 15.20
C ASP A 266 -14.82 18.28 14.12
N PRO A 267 -15.07 19.21 13.17
CA PRO A 267 -14.10 19.50 12.11
C PRO A 267 -12.70 19.85 12.61
N VAL A 268 -12.58 20.66 13.68
CA VAL A 268 -11.26 21.04 14.23
C VAL A 268 -10.54 19.81 14.77
N ARG A 269 -11.24 18.96 15.52
CA ARG A 269 -10.66 17.71 16.05
C ARG A 269 -10.27 16.74 14.93
N ALA A 270 -11.00 16.72 13.82
CA ALA A 270 -10.64 15.91 12.66
C ALA A 270 -9.33 16.38 12.02
N PHE A 271 -9.15 17.69 11.86
CA PHE A 271 -7.88 18.26 11.37
C PHE A 271 -6.72 18.05 12.34
N VAL A 272 -6.94 18.19 13.65
CA VAL A 272 -5.94 17.90 14.67
C VAL A 272 -5.51 16.44 14.61
N LEU A 273 -6.47 15.51 14.61
CA LEU A 273 -6.19 14.08 14.52
C LEU A 273 -5.42 13.75 13.24
N ALA A 274 -5.83 14.31 12.11
CA ALA A 274 -5.13 14.14 10.83
C ALA A 274 -3.68 14.68 10.90
N GLY A 275 -3.49 15.89 11.41
CA GLY A 275 -2.16 16.50 11.54
C GLY A 275 -1.25 15.71 12.49
N VAL A 276 -1.74 15.30 13.66
CA VAL A 276 -1.00 14.51 14.65
C VAL A 276 -0.62 13.14 14.07
N SER A 277 -1.58 12.40 13.52
CA SER A 277 -1.31 11.08 12.93
C SER A 277 -0.33 11.17 11.75
N THR A 278 -0.42 12.23 10.92
CA THR A 278 0.49 12.45 9.80
C THR A 278 1.90 12.80 10.28
N ALA A 279 2.02 13.67 11.28
CA ALA A 279 3.31 14.05 11.85
C ALA A 279 4.01 12.84 12.48
N LEU A 280 3.27 12.01 13.22
CA LEU A 280 3.80 10.77 13.78
C LEU A 280 4.18 9.76 12.69
N ALA A 281 3.36 9.59 11.65
CA ALA A 281 3.67 8.70 10.53
C ALA A 281 4.96 9.11 9.81
N LEU A 282 5.11 10.41 9.50
CA LEU A 282 6.32 10.95 8.84
C LEU A 282 7.55 10.86 9.76
N GLY A 283 7.42 11.15 11.05
CA GLY A 283 8.56 11.12 11.97
C GLY A 283 9.05 9.70 12.28
N SER A 284 8.16 8.72 12.19
CA SER A 284 8.45 7.32 12.52
C SER A 284 9.20 6.54 11.42
N GLU A 285 9.47 5.26 11.70
CA GLU A 285 10.02 4.29 10.75
C GLU A 285 9.20 4.14 9.46
N LEU A 286 7.92 4.55 9.42
CA LEU A 286 7.10 4.36 8.22
C LEU A 286 7.67 5.13 7.01
N THR A 287 8.35 6.26 7.22
CA THR A 287 9.00 7.01 6.11
C THR A 287 10.06 6.17 5.39
N ARG A 288 10.70 5.22 6.09
CA ARG A 288 11.65 4.26 5.51
C ARG A 288 11.02 3.46 4.36
N PHE A 289 9.70 3.34 4.27
CA PHE A 289 9.05 2.58 3.20
C PHE A 289 9.24 3.22 1.83
N VAL A 290 9.30 4.55 1.76
CA VAL A 290 9.62 5.25 0.52
C VAL A 290 11.12 5.19 0.26
N VAL A 291 11.93 5.39 1.30
CA VAL A 291 13.39 5.43 1.21
C VAL A 291 13.99 4.09 0.76
N TYR A 292 13.58 3.00 1.40
CA TYR A 292 14.12 1.65 1.14
C TYR A 292 13.31 0.87 0.11
N GLY A 293 12.15 1.36 -0.31
CA GLY A 293 11.30 0.69 -1.28
C GLY A 293 10.52 -0.47 -0.68
N TYR A 294 9.60 -0.20 0.25
CA TYR A 294 8.64 -1.19 0.79
C TYR A 294 7.18 -0.87 0.41
N PRO A 295 6.86 -0.69 -0.89
CA PRO A 295 5.50 -0.35 -1.30
C PRO A 295 4.48 -1.48 -1.06
N GLY A 296 4.91 -2.76 -1.14
CA GLY A 296 4.07 -3.91 -0.80
C GLY A 296 3.63 -3.90 0.67
N GLU A 297 4.57 -3.60 1.58
CA GLU A 297 4.28 -3.44 3.00
C GLU A 297 3.36 -2.24 3.27
N SER A 298 3.60 -1.11 2.60
CA SER A 298 2.75 0.09 2.69
C SER A 298 1.30 -0.23 2.33
N LEU A 299 1.09 -0.94 1.21
CA LEU A 299 -0.23 -1.38 0.78
C LEU A 299 -0.86 -2.37 1.78
N GLY A 300 -0.10 -3.38 2.22
CA GLY A 300 -0.58 -4.37 3.20
C GLY A 300 -1.02 -3.74 4.52
N LEU A 301 -0.27 -2.76 5.02
CA LEU A 301 -0.62 -2.00 6.22
C LEU A 301 -1.83 -1.09 6.01
N ALA A 302 -1.97 -0.46 4.84
CA ALA A 302 -3.13 0.35 4.51
C ALA A 302 -4.42 -0.49 4.52
N LEU A 303 -4.40 -1.66 3.86
CA LEU A 303 -5.52 -2.60 3.86
C LEU A 303 -5.83 -3.12 5.27
N THR A 304 -4.80 -3.42 6.06
CA THR A 304 -4.97 -3.86 7.45
C THR A 304 -5.57 -2.76 8.32
N ALA A 305 -5.18 -1.50 8.15
CA ALA A 305 -5.76 -0.35 8.85
C ALA A 305 -7.26 -0.20 8.54
N ILE A 306 -7.64 -0.35 7.27
CA ILE A 306 -9.05 -0.35 6.85
C ILE A 306 -9.81 -1.50 7.51
N LEU A 307 -9.23 -2.70 7.53
CA LEU A 307 -9.82 -3.88 8.17
C LEU A 307 -10.06 -3.68 9.67
N VAL A 308 -9.07 -3.15 10.39
CA VAL A 308 -9.19 -2.81 11.82
C VAL A 308 -10.38 -1.86 12.04
N ALA A 309 -10.49 -0.82 11.21
CA ALA A 309 -11.59 0.13 11.29
C ALA A 309 -12.96 -0.51 11.02
N LEU A 310 -13.03 -1.47 10.08
CA LEU A 310 -14.25 -2.21 9.76
C LEU A 310 -14.63 -3.24 10.83
N VAL A 311 -13.67 -3.88 11.49
CA VAL A 311 -13.95 -4.79 12.61
C VAL A 311 -14.42 -4.00 13.83
N CYS A 312 -13.79 -2.85 14.10
CA CYS A 312 -14.20 -1.95 15.18
C CYS A 312 -15.58 -1.34 14.93
N ARG A 313 -15.83 -0.84 13.71
CA ARG A 313 -17.10 -0.25 13.27
C ARG A 313 -17.61 -0.87 11.96
N PRO A 314 -18.30 -2.03 12.06
CA PRO A 314 -18.86 -2.73 10.90
C PRO A 314 -19.84 -1.88 10.11
N VAL A 315 -19.93 -2.13 8.80
CA VAL A 315 -21.00 -1.59 7.96
C VAL A 315 -22.32 -2.30 8.28
N ALA A 316 -23.44 -1.60 8.09
CA ALA A 316 -24.76 -2.08 8.52
C ALA A 316 -25.22 -3.37 7.81
N ARG A 317 -24.80 -3.59 6.55
CA ARG A 317 -25.19 -4.75 5.75
C ARG A 317 -24.18 -5.87 5.92
N THR A 318 -24.59 -6.96 6.58
CA THR A 318 -23.74 -8.14 6.84
C THR A 318 -23.11 -8.70 5.55
N GLY A 319 -23.86 -8.78 4.45
CA GLY A 319 -23.31 -9.27 3.19
C GLY A 319 -22.20 -8.38 2.64
N THR A 320 -22.39 -7.07 2.64
CA THR A 320 -21.35 -6.12 2.22
C THR A 320 -20.13 -6.17 3.14
N GLN A 321 -20.34 -6.31 4.45
CA GLN A 321 -19.24 -6.49 5.42
C GLN A 321 -18.44 -7.77 5.13
N LEU A 322 -19.11 -8.89 4.84
CA LEU A 322 -18.44 -10.15 4.48
C LEU A 322 -17.57 -9.98 3.23
N CYS A 323 -18.12 -9.41 2.16
CA CYS A 323 -17.37 -9.18 0.91
C CYS A 323 -16.17 -8.25 1.12
N LEU A 324 -16.33 -7.18 1.91
CA LEU A 324 -15.24 -6.26 2.23
C LEU A 324 -14.13 -6.94 3.03
N LEU A 325 -14.48 -7.72 4.06
CA LEU A 325 -13.48 -8.46 4.84
C LEU A 325 -12.77 -9.51 3.99
N GLY A 326 -13.49 -10.24 3.14
CA GLY A 326 -12.90 -11.20 2.20
C GLY A 326 -11.94 -10.53 1.21
N ALA A 327 -12.36 -9.43 0.58
CA ALA A 327 -11.52 -8.66 -0.33
C ALA A 327 -10.25 -8.10 0.36
N LEU A 328 -10.39 -7.62 1.60
CA LEU A 328 -9.25 -7.16 2.39
C LEU A 328 -8.29 -8.31 2.77
N CYS A 329 -8.79 -9.49 3.11
CA CYS A 329 -7.95 -10.67 3.34
C CYS A 329 -7.15 -11.04 2.09
N VAL A 330 -7.81 -11.11 0.93
CA VAL A 330 -7.14 -11.38 -0.36
C VAL A 330 -6.11 -10.30 -0.66
N GLY A 331 -6.49 -9.02 -0.57
CA GLY A 331 -5.57 -7.92 -0.81
C GLY A 331 -4.36 -7.92 0.14
N VAL A 332 -4.54 -8.22 1.42
CA VAL A 332 -3.43 -8.35 2.38
C VAL A 332 -2.56 -9.55 2.06
N GLY A 333 -3.14 -10.71 1.71
CA GLY A 333 -2.36 -11.89 1.33
C GLY A 333 -1.47 -11.66 0.11
N PHE A 334 -2.00 -10.93 -0.89
CA PHE A 334 -1.25 -10.55 -2.08
C PHE A 334 -0.30 -9.37 -1.90
N ALA A 335 -0.57 -8.44 -0.97
CA ALA A 335 0.31 -7.30 -0.74
C ALA A 335 1.44 -7.60 0.25
N TYR A 336 1.09 -8.24 1.39
CA TYR A 336 2.03 -8.53 2.46
C TYR A 336 1.49 -9.63 3.41
N LEU A 337 1.75 -10.89 3.07
CA LEU A 337 1.23 -12.08 3.77
C LEU A 337 1.51 -12.11 5.27
N MET A 338 2.55 -11.41 5.74
CA MET A 338 2.98 -11.43 7.12
C MET A 338 1.92 -10.90 8.10
N PHE A 339 0.97 -10.08 7.63
CA PHE A 339 -0.09 -9.53 8.48
C PHE A 339 -1.32 -10.45 8.58
N LEU A 340 -1.36 -11.56 7.83
CA LEU A 340 -2.47 -12.50 7.81
C LEU A 340 -2.81 -13.12 9.17
N PRO A 341 -1.86 -13.48 10.06
CA PRO A 341 -2.22 -14.01 11.38
C PRO A 341 -3.09 -13.06 12.20
N VAL A 342 -2.74 -11.77 12.24
CA VAL A 342 -3.53 -10.75 12.93
C VAL A 342 -4.86 -10.52 12.21
N VAL A 343 -4.84 -10.36 10.89
CA VAL A 343 -6.07 -10.20 10.07
C VAL A 343 -7.04 -11.37 10.26
N GLY A 344 -6.55 -12.60 10.27
CA GLY A 344 -7.33 -13.82 10.49
C GLY A 344 -8.00 -13.81 11.85
N VAL A 345 -7.26 -13.52 12.93
CA VAL A 345 -7.82 -13.39 14.29
C VAL A 345 -8.94 -12.34 14.33
N LEU A 346 -8.74 -11.18 13.71
CA LEU A 346 -9.73 -10.10 13.67
C LEU A 346 -11.02 -10.50 12.93
N VAL A 347 -10.86 -11.14 11.77
CA VAL A 347 -12.00 -11.59 10.95
C VAL A 347 -12.75 -12.72 11.66
N LEU A 348 -12.04 -13.69 12.24
CA LEU A 348 -12.64 -14.77 13.04
C LEU A 348 -13.40 -14.22 14.24
N ALA A 349 -12.82 -13.30 15.00
CA ALA A 349 -13.50 -12.64 16.12
C ALA A 349 -14.77 -11.92 15.66
N TRP A 350 -14.74 -11.24 14.50
CA TRP A 350 -15.92 -10.61 13.92
C TRP A 350 -17.00 -11.64 13.52
N LEU A 351 -16.60 -12.74 12.86
CA LEU A 351 -17.50 -13.82 12.44
C LEU A 351 -18.18 -14.49 13.64
N VAL A 352 -17.41 -14.84 14.67
CA VAL A 352 -17.93 -15.43 15.91
C VAL A 352 -18.94 -14.50 16.58
N ARG A 353 -18.62 -13.21 16.66
CA ARG A 353 -19.51 -12.20 17.25
C ARG A 353 -20.80 -12.03 16.46
N HIS A 354 -20.74 -12.06 15.13
CA HIS A 354 -21.89 -11.86 14.25
C HIS A 354 -22.46 -13.19 13.69
N ARG A 355 -22.15 -14.33 14.33
CA ARG A 355 -22.51 -15.68 13.87
C ARG A 355 -23.98 -15.84 13.51
N ARG A 356 -24.89 -15.24 14.29
CA ARG A 356 -26.34 -15.31 14.04
C ARG A 356 -26.72 -14.58 12.74
N ALA A 357 -26.13 -13.41 12.47
CA ALA A 357 -26.43 -12.63 11.26
C ALA A 357 -25.82 -13.28 10.02
N VAL A 358 -24.62 -13.84 10.15
CA VAL A 358 -23.91 -14.50 9.04
C VAL A 358 -24.57 -15.84 8.68
N ARG A 359 -25.00 -16.64 9.67
CA ARG A 359 -25.72 -17.91 9.44
C ARG A 359 -27.06 -17.75 8.70
N ARG A 360 -27.67 -16.55 8.72
CA ARG A 360 -28.87 -16.24 7.92
C ARG A 360 -28.58 -16.08 6.42
N ARG A 361 -27.31 -16.13 6.00
CA ARG A 361 -26.87 -16.01 4.60
C ARG A 361 -25.84 -17.10 4.26
N PRO A 362 -26.22 -18.39 4.37
CA PRO A 362 -25.26 -19.50 4.30
C PRO A 362 -24.52 -19.54 2.97
N TRP A 363 -25.23 -19.33 1.85
CA TRP A 363 -24.63 -19.33 0.51
C TRP A 363 -23.61 -18.20 0.30
N LEU A 364 -23.93 -16.99 0.74
CA LEU A 364 -23.01 -15.86 0.64
C LEU A 364 -21.78 -16.08 1.53
N LEU A 365 -21.98 -16.56 2.76
CA LEU A 365 -20.87 -16.91 3.64
C LEU A 365 -19.99 -17.99 3.00
N ALA A 366 -20.58 -19.09 2.53
CA ALA A 366 -19.84 -20.20 1.93
C ALA A 366 -19.04 -19.73 0.71
N THR A 367 -19.66 -18.94 -0.18
CA THR A 367 -18.99 -18.40 -1.38
C THR A 367 -17.83 -17.48 -0.99
N VAL A 368 -18.05 -16.50 -0.12
CA VAL A 368 -17.00 -15.56 0.30
C VAL A 368 -15.90 -16.28 1.06
N ALA A 369 -16.25 -17.22 1.96
CA ALA A 369 -15.28 -17.99 2.72
C ALA A 369 -14.43 -18.88 1.81
N LEU A 370 -15.04 -19.59 0.86
CA LEU A 370 -14.33 -20.43 -0.12
C LEU A 370 -13.37 -19.61 -0.96
N VAL A 371 -13.85 -18.53 -1.58
CA VAL A 371 -13.03 -17.62 -2.39
C VAL A 371 -11.88 -17.03 -1.56
N THR A 372 -12.17 -16.55 -0.35
CA THR A 372 -11.15 -15.96 0.52
C THR A 372 -10.13 -17.00 0.99
N ALA A 373 -10.57 -18.20 1.37
CA ALA A 373 -9.70 -19.27 1.86
C ALA A 373 -8.76 -19.81 0.78
N VAL A 374 -9.20 -19.83 -0.49
CA VAL A 374 -8.36 -20.24 -1.62
C VAL A 374 -7.40 -19.12 -2.03
N LEU A 375 -7.90 -17.90 -2.22
CA LEU A 375 -7.10 -16.81 -2.79
C LEU A 375 -6.12 -16.20 -1.80
N THR A 376 -6.49 -16.06 -0.52
CA THR A 376 -5.64 -15.38 0.46
C THR A 376 -4.26 -16.03 0.67
N PRO A 377 -4.15 -17.36 0.86
CA PRO A 377 -2.85 -18.00 1.04
C PRO A 377 -2.12 -18.29 -0.27
N LEU A 378 -2.74 -18.07 -1.44
CA LEU A 378 -2.18 -18.48 -2.73
C LEU A 378 -0.74 -17.98 -2.96
N PRO A 379 -0.40 -16.69 -2.72
CA PRO A 379 0.98 -16.23 -2.86
C PRO A 379 1.95 -16.93 -1.89
N SER A 380 1.51 -17.20 -0.65
CA SER A 380 2.30 -17.90 0.35
C SER A 380 2.53 -19.36 -0.01
N VAL A 381 1.49 -20.04 -0.52
CA VAL A 381 1.60 -21.44 -0.96
C VAL A 381 2.51 -21.54 -2.18
N ALA A 382 2.37 -20.64 -3.16
CA ALA A 382 3.28 -20.59 -4.31
C ALA A 382 4.72 -20.33 -3.85
N GLY A 383 4.91 -19.37 -2.96
CA GLY A 383 6.21 -19.10 -2.35
C GLY A 383 6.82 -20.30 -1.64
N LEU A 384 6.06 -21.01 -0.79
CA LEU A 384 6.56 -22.19 -0.07
C LEU A 384 6.87 -23.38 -0.98
N LEU A 385 6.08 -23.59 -2.04
CA LEU A 385 6.25 -24.74 -2.93
C LEU A 385 7.40 -24.54 -3.94
N PHE A 386 7.68 -23.30 -4.31
CA PHE A 386 8.60 -22.99 -5.42
C PHE A 386 9.84 -22.20 -4.98
N THR A 387 9.96 -21.81 -3.70
CA THR A 387 11.13 -21.08 -3.18
C THR A 387 11.44 -21.46 -1.72
N ASP A 388 12.68 -21.19 -1.28
CA ASP A 388 13.11 -21.35 0.13
C ASP A 388 12.60 -20.20 1.02
N GLN A 389 11.30 -19.91 0.95
CA GLN A 389 10.68 -18.78 1.66
C GLN A 389 10.78 -18.89 3.19
N VAL A 390 10.92 -20.10 3.73
CA VAL A 390 11.09 -20.34 5.17
C VAL A 390 12.47 -19.90 5.65
N ASP A 391 13.52 -20.18 4.86
CA ASP A 391 14.89 -19.75 5.18
C ASP A 391 15.04 -18.23 5.08
N ASN A 392 14.22 -17.61 4.24
CA ASN A 392 14.13 -16.15 4.18
C ASN A 392 13.61 -15.52 5.48
N VAL A 393 12.91 -16.22 6.37
CA VAL A 393 12.52 -15.65 7.69
C VAL A 393 13.76 -15.39 8.56
N ALA A 394 14.83 -16.15 8.32
CA ALA A 394 16.10 -16.01 8.99
C ALA A 394 17.08 -15.06 8.28
N THR A 395 16.80 -14.49 7.10
CA THR A 395 17.80 -13.64 6.42
C THR A 395 18.16 -12.40 7.25
N GLY A 396 19.44 -12.04 7.20
CA GLY A 396 20.00 -10.89 7.90
C GLY A 396 19.45 -9.55 7.39
N GLY A 397 19.30 -8.60 8.31
CA GLY A 397 18.75 -7.27 8.03
C GLY A 397 18.10 -6.71 9.28
N GLY A 398 18.32 -5.41 9.55
CA GLY A 398 17.86 -4.77 10.78
C GLY A 398 16.75 -3.75 10.52
N VAL A 399 15.64 -3.90 11.21
CA VAL A 399 14.75 -2.79 11.56
C VAL A 399 14.95 -2.58 13.05
N PHE A 400 15.40 -1.40 13.44
CA PHE A 400 15.73 -1.09 14.84
C PHE A 400 14.74 -0.06 15.37
N PRO A 401 13.52 -0.48 15.74
CA PRO A 401 12.52 0.46 16.19
C PRO A 401 12.91 1.09 17.53
N ARG A 402 12.51 2.34 17.69
CA ARG A 402 12.61 3.12 18.94
C ARG A 402 11.55 2.66 19.95
N TYR A 403 11.89 1.69 20.80
CA TYR A 403 10.95 1.13 21.79
C TYR A 403 10.35 2.18 22.73
N ASP A 404 11.11 3.23 23.05
CA ASP A 404 10.68 4.42 23.78
C ASP A 404 9.48 5.12 23.10
N ALA A 405 9.52 5.28 21.77
CA ALA A 405 8.39 5.85 21.03
C ALA A 405 7.16 4.93 21.05
N PHE A 406 7.35 3.61 20.94
CA PHE A 406 6.25 2.64 21.06
C PHE A 406 5.60 2.69 22.44
N LEU A 407 6.39 2.75 23.51
CA LEU A 407 5.90 2.86 24.89
C LEU A 407 5.14 4.17 25.10
N ALA A 408 5.67 5.29 24.61
CA ALA A 408 5.00 6.59 24.69
C ALA A 408 3.64 6.57 23.96
N LEU A 409 3.59 6.07 22.72
CA LEU A 409 2.34 5.93 21.96
C LEU A 409 1.36 4.97 22.65
N ALA A 410 1.84 3.82 23.13
CA ALA A 410 1.03 2.85 23.86
C ALA A 410 0.45 3.46 25.14
N GLY A 411 1.24 4.23 25.90
CA GLY A 411 0.80 4.94 27.09
C GLY A 411 -0.31 5.96 26.80
N VAL A 412 -0.16 6.74 25.73
CA VAL A 412 -1.18 7.71 25.29
C VAL A 412 -2.49 7.01 24.89
N VAL A 413 -2.40 5.92 24.12
CA VAL A 413 -3.58 5.13 23.73
C VAL A 413 -4.23 4.47 24.93
N ALA A 414 -3.43 3.87 25.82
CA ALA A 414 -3.89 3.22 27.04
C ALA A 414 -4.63 4.19 27.96
N ALA A 415 -4.10 5.41 28.15
CA ALA A 415 -4.75 6.44 28.95
C ALA A 415 -6.17 6.74 28.44
N GLY A 416 -6.35 6.92 27.12
CA GLY A 416 -7.67 7.12 26.53
C GLY A 416 -8.61 5.91 26.68
N LEU A 417 -8.08 4.69 26.54
CA LEU A 417 -8.85 3.46 26.76
C LEU A 417 -9.31 3.32 28.21
N PHE A 418 -8.43 3.53 29.19
CA PHE A 418 -8.75 3.39 30.62
C PHE A 418 -9.61 4.53 31.15
N ALA A 419 -9.49 5.76 30.61
CA ALA A 419 -10.33 6.89 31.00
C ALA A 419 -11.83 6.74 30.63
N GLY A 420 -12.17 5.77 29.78
CA GLY A 420 -13.57 5.51 29.43
C GLY A 420 -13.78 4.75 28.12
N GLY A 421 -12.74 4.59 27.29
CA GLY A 421 -12.80 3.83 26.05
C GLY A 421 -13.28 2.39 26.27
N LEU A 422 -12.81 1.71 27.31
CA LEU A 422 -13.21 0.32 27.59
C LEU A 422 -14.71 0.16 27.91
N ARG A 423 -15.43 1.25 28.22
CA ARG A 423 -16.90 1.23 28.38
C ARG A 423 -17.64 1.23 27.04
N LEU A 424 -16.96 1.60 25.95
CA LEU A 424 -17.54 1.72 24.61
C LEU A 424 -17.24 0.48 23.76
N PRO A 425 -18.25 -0.14 23.10
CA PRO A 425 -18.05 -1.36 22.33
C PRO A 425 -17.03 -1.24 21.19
N VAL A 426 -16.92 -0.06 20.56
CA VAL A 426 -15.94 0.17 19.49
C VAL A 426 -14.51 0.11 19.99
N TRP A 427 -14.23 0.72 21.14
CA TRP A 427 -12.90 0.82 21.72
C TRP A 427 -12.48 -0.48 22.39
N ARG A 428 -13.42 -1.28 22.90
CA ARG A 428 -13.16 -2.67 23.30
C ARG A 428 -12.69 -3.54 22.13
N ARG A 429 -13.29 -3.37 20.95
CA ARG A 429 -12.85 -4.09 19.73
C ARG A 429 -11.49 -3.62 19.28
N TYR A 430 -11.24 -2.31 19.33
CA TYR A 430 -9.91 -1.76 19.08
C TYR A 430 -8.87 -2.31 20.07
N ALA A 431 -9.18 -2.37 21.36
CA ALA A 431 -8.29 -2.98 22.36
C ALA A 431 -8.00 -4.45 22.06
N GLY A 432 -8.99 -5.21 21.58
CA GLY A 432 -8.78 -6.57 21.08
C GLY A 432 -7.86 -6.64 19.85
N ALA A 433 -7.97 -5.68 18.94
CA ALA A 433 -7.07 -5.60 17.79
C ALA A 433 -5.64 -5.22 18.16
N LEU A 434 -5.48 -4.28 19.09
CA LEU A 434 -4.19 -3.93 19.68
C LEU A 434 -3.58 -5.14 20.38
N ALA A 435 -4.36 -5.87 21.20
CA ALA A 435 -3.90 -7.08 21.89
C ALA A 435 -3.45 -8.17 20.92
N ALA A 436 -4.22 -8.43 19.85
CA ALA A 436 -3.82 -9.41 18.81
C ALA A 436 -2.50 -9.02 18.14
N THR A 437 -2.30 -7.72 17.89
CA THR A 437 -1.08 -7.21 17.26
C THR A 437 0.13 -7.27 18.19
N VAL A 438 -0.05 -6.92 19.47
CA VAL A 438 0.98 -7.06 20.52
C VAL A 438 1.37 -8.52 20.70
N ALA A 439 0.39 -9.43 20.79
CA ALA A 439 0.65 -10.87 20.91
C ALA A 439 1.44 -11.40 19.71
N PHE A 440 1.13 -10.93 18.50
CA PHE A 440 1.87 -11.31 17.30
C PHE A 440 3.33 -10.85 17.32
N ALA A 441 3.58 -9.58 17.67
CA ALA A 441 4.94 -9.06 17.80
C ALA A 441 5.72 -9.76 18.93
N ALA A 442 5.09 -9.98 20.09
CA ALA A 442 5.68 -10.70 21.20
C ALA A 442 6.03 -12.15 20.82
N GLY A 443 5.16 -12.84 20.07
CA GLY A 443 5.41 -14.19 19.56
C GLY A 443 6.69 -14.27 18.72
N PHE A 444 6.90 -13.32 17.80
CA PHE A 444 8.16 -13.25 17.03
C PHE A 444 9.38 -12.98 17.92
N ARG A 445 9.25 -12.11 18.93
CA ARG A 445 10.35 -11.87 19.89
C ARG A 445 10.72 -13.13 20.64
N ILE A 446 9.72 -13.85 21.17
CA ILE A 446 9.91 -15.12 21.89
C ILE A 446 10.53 -16.17 20.96
N TYR A 447 10.06 -16.27 19.71
CA TYR A 447 10.62 -17.19 18.72
C TYR A 447 12.12 -16.96 18.48
N PHE A 448 12.55 -15.71 18.24
CA PHE A 448 13.96 -15.41 18.06
C PHE A 448 14.80 -15.65 19.33
N GLN A 449 14.25 -15.30 20.50
CA GLN A 449 14.89 -15.60 21.79
C GLN A 449 15.08 -17.11 22.01
N ALA A 450 14.06 -17.93 21.68
CA ALA A 450 14.14 -19.38 21.78
C ALA A 450 15.18 -19.98 20.82
N LEU A 451 15.40 -19.36 19.66
CA LEU A 451 16.47 -19.72 18.72
C LEU A 451 17.85 -19.22 19.13
N GLY A 452 17.99 -18.48 20.23
CA GLY A 452 19.26 -17.88 20.66
C GLY A 452 19.80 -16.83 19.69
N THR A 453 18.93 -16.21 18.87
CA THR A 453 19.32 -15.20 17.88
C THR A 453 18.67 -13.86 18.17
N ASP A 454 19.34 -12.78 17.80
CA ASP A 454 18.75 -11.45 17.90
C ASP A 454 17.57 -11.29 16.93
N PRO A 455 16.54 -10.49 17.29
CA PRO A 455 15.40 -10.25 16.41
C PRO A 455 15.84 -9.67 15.07
N ARG A 456 15.58 -10.41 14.00
CA ARG A 456 15.98 -10.04 12.63
C ARG A 456 14.91 -9.20 11.93
N TYR A 457 15.12 -8.97 10.64
CA TYR A 457 14.30 -8.18 9.73
C TYR A 457 12.78 -8.34 9.92
N TYR A 458 12.30 -9.58 10.03
CA TYR A 458 10.87 -9.87 10.16
C TYR A 458 10.26 -9.44 11.50
N TYR A 459 11.02 -9.44 12.60
CA TYR A 459 10.50 -8.88 13.85
C TYR A 459 10.15 -7.39 13.69
N GLY A 460 11.01 -6.64 12.99
CA GLY A 460 10.75 -5.26 12.60
C GLY A 460 9.41 -5.02 11.92
N LYS A 461 9.08 -5.89 10.96
CA LYS A 461 7.83 -5.84 10.22
C LYS A 461 6.60 -6.05 11.11
N THR A 462 6.69 -6.88 12.15
CA THR A 462 5.61 -6.99 13.15
C THR A 462 5.40 -5.68 13.92
N LEU A 463 6.49 -4.95 14.17
CA LEU A 463 6.45 -3.68 14.89
C LEU A 463 5.91 -2.55 14.01
N HIS A 464 6.08 -2.58 12.69
CA HIS A 464 5.39 -1.65 11.81
C HIS A 464 3.87 -1.82 11.86
N LEU A 465 3.37 -3.06 11.92
CA LEU A 465 1.94 -3.33 12.12
C LEU A 465 1.47 -2.79 13.48
N LEU A 466 2.23 -3.04 14.55
CA LEU A 466 1.93 -2.48 15.88
C LEU A 466 1.89 -0.95 15.86
N LEU A 467 2.85 -0.31 15.20
CA LEU A 467 2.91 1.13 15.06
C LEU A 467 1.66 1.67 14.35
N VAL A 468 1.27 1.09 13.22
CA VAL A 468 0.05 1.47 12.49
C VAL A 468 -1.19 1.34 13.35
N VAL A 469 -1.33 0.24 14.11
CA VAL A 469 -2.46 0.06 15.03
C VAL A 469 -2.45 1.11 16.15
N LEU A 470 -1.29 1.43 16.73
CA LEU A 470 -1.14 2.49 17.72
C LEU A 470 -1.50 3.88 17.14
N LEU A 471 -1.10 4.19 15.90
CA LEU A 471 -1.44 5.44 15.22
C LEU A 471 -2.95 5.57 14.99
N ILE A 472 -3.64 4.47 14.65
CA ILE A 472 -5.11 4.43 14.60
C ILE A 472 -5.70 4.72 16.00
N GLY A 473 -5.07 4.19 17.04
CA GLY A 473 -5.42 4.38 18.44
C GLY A 473 -5.31 5.80 18.97
N VAL A 474 -4.54 6.70 18.33
CA VAL A 474 -4.35 8.10 18.77
C VAL A 474 -5.69 8.82 18.92
N GLY A 475 -6.73 8.43 18.17
CA GLY A 475 -8.09 8.93 18.35
C GLY A 475 -8.67 8.72 19.76
N ALA A 476 -8.11 7.80 20.56
CA ALA A 476 -8.51 7.54 21.95
C ALA A 476 -8.24 8.72 22.88
N VAL A 477 -7.28 9.60 22.53
CA VAL A 477 -7.00 10.84 23.28
C VAL A 477 -8.24 11.72 23.40
N LEU A 478 -9.15 11.66 22.43
CA LEU A 478 -10.41 12.42 22.46
C LEU A 478 -11.36 11.97 23.58
N LEU A 479 -11.12 10.80 24.19
CA LEU A 479 -11.88 10.30 25.34
C LEU A 479 -11.43 10.90 26.68
N LEU A 480 -10.25 11.53 26.73
CA LEU A 480 -9.73 12.17 27.94
C LEU A 480 -10.44 13.49 28.26
N ARG A 481 -11.29 14.00 27.37
CA ARG A 481 -12.08 15.21 27.61
C ARG A 481 -13.56 14.88 27.84
N PRO A 482 -14.22 15.51 28.82
CA PRO A 482 -15.67 15.47 28.90
C PRO A 482 -16.27 16.01 27.58
N VAL A 483 -17.25 15.29 27.04
CA VAL A 483 -18.03 15.74 25.88
C VAL A 483 -18.73 17.03 26.30
N PRO A 484 -18.51 18.18 25.63
CA PRO A 484 -19.17 19.41 26.04
C PRO A 484 -20.69 19.24 25.89
N TRP A 485 -21.38 19.10 27.02
CA TRP A 485 -22.82 19.26 27.10
C TRP A 485 -23.16 20.72 26.79
N ARG A 486 -24.17 20.89 25.92
CA ARG A 486 -24.80 22.13 25.46
C ARG A 486 -24.40 23.38 26.27
N ALA A 487 -23.31 24.04 25.86
CA ALA A 487 -23.01 25.38 26.34
C ALA A 487 -23.86 26.37 25.54
N ALA A 488 -24.54 27.29 26.26
CA ALA A 488 -25.37 28.34 25.70
C ALA A 488 -24.66 29.08 24.55
N SER A 489 -25.40 29.39 23.48
CA SER A 489 -24.89 30.08 22.30
C SER A 489 -24.18 31.39 22.69
N PRO A 490 -22.85 31.48 22.56
CA PRO A 490 -22.13 32.72 22.84
C PRO A 490 -22.47 33.77 21.79
N GLY A 491 -22.44 35.06 22.16
CA GLY A 491 -22.52 36.15 21.18
C GLY A 491 -21.43 36.04 20.09
N ARG A 492 -21.70 36.58 18.88
CA ARG A 492 -20.86 36.39 17.67
C ARG A 492 -19.36 36.67 17.89
N ALA A 493 -19.01 37.70 18.66
CA ALA A 493 -17.61 38.04 18.98
C ALA A 493 -16.94 36.98 19.88
N ARG A 494 -17.66 36.48 20.89
CA ARG A 494 -17.17 35.44 21.82
C ARG A 494 -17.04 34.08 21.12
N ALA A 495 -17.92 33.78 20.17
CA ALA A 495 -17.82 32.61 19.31
C ALA A 495 -16.59 32.65 18.39
N ARG A 496 -16.30 33.82 17.79
CA ARG A 496 -15.10 34.02 16.95
C ARG A 496 -13.80 33.89 17.77
N ALA A 497 -13.74 34.53 18.93
CA ALA A 497 -12.58 34.42 19.82
C ALA A 497 -12.36 32.97 20.30
N ALA A 498 -13.42 32.25 20.67
CA ALA A 498 -13.34 30.84 21.05
C ALA A 498 -12.87 29.93 19.89
N LEU A 499 -13.31 30.21 18.65
CA LEU A 499 -12.84 29.50 17.47
C LEU A 499 -11.36 29.74 17.22
N LEU A 500 -10.89 31.00 17.31
CA LEU A 500 -9.48 31.35 17.15
C LEU A 500 -8.61 30.70 18.22
N ALA A 501 -9.03 30.72 19.49
CA ALA A 501 -8.34 30.05 20.58
C ALA A 501 -8.26 28.52 20.35
N ARG A 502 -9.35 27.89 19.90
CA ARG A 502 -9.36 26.47 19.53
C ARG A 502 -8.43 26.16 18.37
N ALA A 503 -8.40 27.02 17.35
CA ALA A 503 -7.50 26.89 16.22
C ALA A 503 -6.03 27.05 16.63
N ALA A 504 -5.71 28.02 17.49
CA ALA A 504 -4.37 28.20 18.04
C ALA A 504 -3.91 26.96 18.82
N VAL A 505 -4.75 26.43 19.72
CA VAL A 505 -4.45 25.18 20.45
C VAL A 505 -4.26 24.00 19.50
N ALA A 506 -5.10 23.89 18.47
CA ALA A 506 -4.99 22.85 17.45
C ALA A 506 -3.64 22.92 16.71
N VAL A 507 -3.26 24.12 16.25
CA VAL A 507 -1.99 24.36 15.56
C VAL A 507 -0.81 24.07 16.49
N SER A 508 -0.83 24.55 17.72
CA SER A 508 0.22 24.28 18.70
C SER A 508 0.37 22.79 19.00
N LEU A 509 -0.73 22.03 19.08
CA LEU A 509 -0.68 20.59 19.31
C LEU A 509 -0.07 19.83 18.13
N VAL A 510 -0.46 20.19 16.91
CA VAL A 510 0.11 19.61 15.68
C VAL A 510 1.59 19.97 15.58
N ALA A 511 1.96 21.23 15.80
CA ALA A 511 3.34 21.70 15.77
C ALA A 511 4.21 21.04 16.86
N ALA A 512 3.70 20.93 18.09
CA ALA A 512 4.40 20.25 19.18
C ALA A 512 4.60 18.76 18.87
N THR A 513 3.60 18.11 18.27
CA THR A 513 3.72 16.71 17.83
C THR A 513 4.74 16.57 16.71
N ALA A 514 4.74 17.47 15.73
CA ALA A 514 5.74 17.48 14.66
C ALA A 514 7.17 17.70 15.21
N GLY A 515 7.32 18.56 16.22
CA GLY A 515 8.56 18.76 16.96
C GLY A 515 9.01 17.49 17.71
N MET A 516 8.13 16.88 18.52
CA MET A 516 8.43 15.63 19.24
C MET A 516 8.71 14.45 18.31
N ALA A 517 8.04 14.40 17.16
CA ALA A 517 8.25 13.40 16.12
C ALA A 517 9.55 13.63 15.34
N GLY A 518 10.25 14.75 15.55
CA GLY A 518 11.54 15.06 14.95
C GLY A 518 11.52 15.64 13.55
N LEU A 519 10.37 16.15 13.09
CA LEU A 519 10.23 16.68 11.72
C LEU A 519 10.88 18.06 11.52
N VAL A 520 11.11 18.82 12.59
CA VAL A 520 11.62 20.20 12.50
C VAL A 520 13.14 20.26 12.59
N ARG A 521 13.76 19.44 13.44
CA ARG A 521 15.20 19.50 13.75
C ARG A 521 15.91 18.14 13.64
N GLY A 522 15.24 17.10 13.18
CA GLY A 522 15.77 15.72 13.15
C GLY A 522 15.77 15.03 14.52
N GLY A 523 15.93 15.77 15.63
CA GLY A 523 15.83 15.22 16.99
C GLY A 523 14.39 14.99 17.45
N GLY A 524 14.11 13.86 18.11
CA GLY A 524 12.78 13.52 18.62
C GLY A 524 12.68 12.06 19.09
N ILE A 525 11.47 11.62 19.45
CA ILE A 525 11.22 10.27 19.97
C ILE A 525 11.53 9.16 18.95
N PHE A 526 11.50 9.49 17.66
CA PHE A 526 11.79 8.57 16.57
C PHE A 526 13.21 8.71 16.00
N ALA A 527 14.05 9.58 16.57
CA ALA A 527 15.40 9.78 16.06
C ALA A 527 16.25 8.52 16.24
N GLN A 528 16.99 8.16 15.19
CA GLN A 528 17.87 7.00 15.11
C GLN A 528 19.30 7.42 14.75
N PRO A 529 20.32 6.60 15.10
CA PRO A 529 21.68 6.84 14.64
C PRO A 529 21.82 6.72 13.11
N PHE A 530 22.29 7.78 12.47
CA PHE A 530 22.73 7.85 11.07
C PHE A 530 24.21 8.30 11.05
N GLY A 531 25.12 7.34 11.13
CA GLY A 531 26.55 7.62 11.31
C GLY A 531 26.81 8.37 12.62
N ASN A 532 27.43 9.56 12.53
CA ASN A 532 27.77 10.39 13.69
C ASN A 532 26.62 11.31 14.16
N ARG A 533 25.43 11.23 13.54
CA ARG A 533 24.26 12.06 13.87
C ARG A 533 23.10 11.18 14.31
N SER A 534 22.20 11.74 15.13
CA SER A 534 20.91 11.12 15.44
C SER A 534 19.80 11.93 14.78
N THR A 535 19.02 11.32 13.89
CA THR A 535 17.95 11.99 13.15
C THR A 535 16.82 11.03 12.76
N THR A 536 15.70 11.55 12.24
CA THR A 536 14.59 10.73 11.72
C THR A 536 14.81 10.38 10.25
N TRP A 537 14.14 9.33 9.76
CA TRP A 537 14.15 8.98 8.33
C TRP A 537 13.66 10.12 7.44
N ALA A 538 12.64 10.87 7.86
CA ALA A 538 12.12 12.00 7.09
C ALA A 538 13.13 13.15 6.98
N GLU A 539 13.79 13.51 8.08
CA GLU A 539 14.82 14.54 8.03
C GLU A 539 16.03 14.09 7.20
N ALA A 540 16.49 12.85 7.36
CA ALA A 540 17.62 12.32 6.59
C ALA A 540 17.30 12.31 5.07
N TRP A 541 16.05 12.03 4.73
CA TRP A 541 15.52 12.09 3.37
C TRP A 541 15.49 13.52 2.82
N TRP A 542 14.92 14.47 3.57
CA TRP A 542 14.77 15.86 3.12
C TRP A 542 16.06 16.66 3.06
N SER A 543 17.01 16.36 3.96
CA SER A 543 18.33 16.99 4.02
C SER A 543 19.27 16.54 2.91
N GLY A 544 18.96 15.44 2.21
CA GLY A 544 19.86 14.82 1.23
C GLY A 544 20.97 14.00 1.87
N THR A 545 20.94 13.76 3.19
CA THR A 545 21.94 12.92 3.89
C THR A 545 21.97 11.49 3.34
N LEU A 546 20.87 11.02 2.76
CA LEU A 546 20.74 9.69 2.18
C LEU A 546 21.09 9.63 0.68
N ASP A 547 21.32 10.77 0.04
CA ASP A 547 21.53 10.85 -1.40
C ASP A 547 22.85 10.17 -1.83
N ARG A 548 22.84 9.52 -3.00
CA ARG A 548 23.96 8.73 -3.55
C ARG A 548 24.30 9.18 -4.98
N PRO A 549 24.69 10.45 -5.18
CA PRO A 549 24.79 11.05 -6.50
C PRO A 549 25.80 10.33 -7.39
N ARG A 550 26.97 9.96 -6.85
CA ARG A 550 28.03 9.33 -7.64
C ARG A 550 27.60 8.00 -8.26
N GLN A 551 27.02 7.09 -7.46
CA GLN A 551 26.61 5.77 -7.95
C GLN A 551 25.50 5.89 -8.99
N ALA A 552 24.62 6.89 -8.83
CA ALA A 552 23.58 7.16 -9.81
C ALA A 552 24.15 7.72 -11.12
N ASP A 553 25.10 8.66 -11.06
CA ASP A 553 25.77 9.20 -12.25
C ASP A 553 26.51 8.09 -13.02
N VAL A 554 27.20 7.21 -12.30
CA VAL A 554 27.85 6.01 -12.88
C VAL A 554 26.83 5.12 -13.57
N THR A 555 25.70 4.83 -12.91
CA THR A 555 24.65 3.98 -13.48
C THR A 555 24.03 4.60 -14.73
N VAL A 556 23.80 5.92 -14.74
CA VAL A 556 23.25 6.64 -15.91
C VAL A 556 24.23 6.65 -17.08
N ARG A 557 25.52 6.88 -16.82
CA ARG A 557 26.57 6.79 -17.87
C ARG A 557 26.67 5.36 -18.41
N ALA A 558 26.65 4.35 -17.54
CA ALA A 558 26.67 2.95 -17.95
C ALA A 558 25.44 2.60 -18.81
N LEU A 559 24.25 3.09 -18.43
CA LEU A 559 23.03 2.90 -19.21
C LEU A 559 23.12 3.52 -20.62
N ALA A 560 23.76 4.68 -20.75
CA ALA A 560 23.95 5.36 -22.03
C ALA A 560 25.04 4.70 -22.91
N GLN A 561 26.16 4.29 -22.31
CA GLN A 561 27.30 3.70 -23.02
C GLN A 561 27.04 2.25 -23.45
N ALA A 562 26.33 1.48 -22.63
CA ALA A 562 26.28 0.03 -22.72
C ALA A 562 24.85 -0.48 -22.92
N PRO A 563 24.27 -0.37 -24.13
CA PRO A 563 22.96 -0.95 -24.41
C PRO A 563 22.97 -2.47 -24.22
N VAL A 564 21.79 -3.04 -23.97
CA VAL A 564 21.61 -4.49 -23.78
C VAL A 564 22.02 -5.24 -25.03
N ARG A 565 22.85 -6.27 -24.87
CA ARG A 565 23.26 -7.19 -25.94
C ARG A 565 22.75 -8.60 -25.62
N ALA A 566 22.19 -9.27 -26.62
CA ALA A 566 21.63 -10.61 -26.44
C ALA A 566 22.73 -11.59 -26.02
N GLY A 567 22.48 -12.37 -24.97
CA GLY A 567 23.40 -13.39 -24.49
C GLY A 567 24.62 -12.87 -23.71
N GLU A 568 24.72 -11.57 -23.44
CA GLU A 568 25.84 -10.96 -22.69
C GLU A 568 25.33 -10.28 -21.41
N VAL A 569 26.12 -10.29 -20.34
CA VAL A 569 25.83 -9.57 -19.08
C VAL A 569 26.76 -8.38 -18.94
N THR A 570 26.20 -7.21 -18.62
CA THR A 570 26.98 -6.01 -18.32
C THR A 570 27.13 -5.83 -16.82
N VAL A 571 28.36 -5.69 -16.34
CA VAL A 571 28.68 -5.58 -14.91
C VAL A 571 29.54 -4.34 -14.68
N VAL A 572 29.16 -3.51 -13.71
CA VAL A 572 29.96 -2.36 -13.30
C VAL A 572 30.95 -2.78 -12.23
N VAL A 573 32.22 -2.44 -12.43
CA VAL A 573 33.33 -2.67 -11.50
C VAL A 573 33.75 -1.32 -10.93
N SER A 574 33.75 -1.23 -9.60
CA SER A 574 34.11 -0.02 -8.87
C SER A 574 35.18 -0.33 -7.83
N ASP A 575 36.07 0.63 -7.61
CA ASP A 575 37.11 0.61 -6.58
C ASP A 575 36.54 0.77 -5.15
N HIS A 576 35.24 1.05 -5.02
CA HIS A 576 34.58 1.22 -3.73
C HIS A 576 33.69 0.04 -3.34
N ARG A 577 33.70 -0.26 -2.04
CA ARG A 577 32.89 -1.33 -1.45
C ARG A 577 31.40 -1.09 -1.76
N ARG A 578 30.73 -2.13 -2.29
CA ARG A 578 29.28 -2.20 -2.57
C ARG A 578 28.79 -1.36 -3.76
N GLU A 579 29.56 -0.42 -4.29
CA GLU A 579 29.08 0.46 -5.35
C GLU A 579 28.85 -0.27 -6.66
N GLY A 580 29.86 -1.01 -7.14
CA GLY A 580 29.75 -1.78 -8.38
C GLY A 580 28.59 -2.78 -8.33
N TYR A 581 28.29 -3.33 -7.14
CA TYR A 581 27.10 -4.14 -6.91
C TYR A 581 25.80 -3.36 -7.15
N LEU A 582 25.62 -2.21 -6.51
CA LEU A 582 24.42 -1.38 -6.64
C LEU A 582 24.24 -0.83 -8.05
N GLU A 583 25.33 -0.38 -8.67
CA GLU A 583 25.35 0.15 -10.04
C GLU A 583 24.95 -0.94 -11.05
N THR A 584 25.51 -2.15 -10.92
CA THR A 584 25.12 -3.30 -11.75
C THR A 584 23.65 -3.66 -11.56
N LEU A 585 23.19 -3.70 -10.30
CA LEU A 585 21.80 -4.03 -9.96
C LEU A 585 20.80 -3.06 -10.59
N PHE A 586 21.03 -1.75 -10.46
CA PHE A 586 20.12 -0.73 -11.02
C PHE A 586 20.26 -0.60 -12.54
N LEU A 587 21.47 -0.77 -13.10
CA LEU A 587 21.67 -0.86 -14.54
C LEU A 587 20.82 -1.97 -15.15
N ALA A 588 20.91 -3.19 -14.60
CA ALA A 588 20.15 -4.34 -15.09
C ALA A 588 18.62 -4.12 -14.97
N THR A 589 18.14 -3.47 -13.91
CA THR A 589 16.72 -3.11 -13.78
C THR A 589 16.27 -2.14 -14.85
N LEU A 590 17.01 -1.05 -15.05
CA LEU A 590 16.67 -0.02 -16.03
C LEU A 590 16.79 -0.53 -17.48
N GLN A 591 17.59 -1.58 -17.69
CA GLN A 591 17.72 -2.31 -18.94
C GLN A 591 16.64 -3.38 -19.17
N GLY A 592 15.81 -3.69 -18.16
CA GLY A 592 14.85 -4.79 -18.22
C GLY A 592 15.50 -6.18 -18.24
N SER A 593 16.72 -6.30 -17.74
CA SER A 593 17.53 -7.52 -17.73
C SER A 593 17.87 -8.02 -16.32
N HIS A 594 17.20 -7.51 -15.29
CA HIS A 594 17.52 -7.82 -13.88
C HIS A 594 17.47 -9.31 -13.58
N GLY A 595 16.38 -9.99 -13.95
CA GLY A 595 16.26 -11.44 -13.77
C GLY A 595 17.38 -12.19 -14.50
N ALA A 596 17.61 -11.86 -15.77
CA ALA A 596 18.67 -12.47 -16.56
C ALA A 596 20.06 -12.19 -15.97
N SER A 597 20.31 -11.05 -15.35
CA SER A 597 21.62 -10.64 -14.81
C SER A 597 21.82 -11.04 -13.35
N ALA A 598 20.81 -11.64 -12.70
CA ALA A 598 20.81 -11.99 -11.27
C ALA A 598 22.07 -12.75 -10.80
N PRO A 599 22.61 -13.75 -11.55
CA PRO A 599 23.84 -14.45 -11.14
C PRO A 599 25.07 -13.56 -11.00
N ALA A 600 25.08 -12.36 -11.61
CA ALA A 600 26.20 -11.43 -11.56
C ALA A 600 26.18 -10.50 -10.34
N PHE A 601 25.18 -10.61 -9.45
CA PHE A 601 25.13 -9.77 -8.25
C PHE A 601 24.45 -10.39 -7.02
N TYR A 602 23.58 -11.39 -7.16
CA TYR A 602 23.01 -12.07 -5.98
C TYR A 602 23.95 -13.11 -5.38
N ASN A 603 23.97 -13.18 -4.05
CA ASN A 603 24.75 -14.16 -3.28
C ASN A 603 26.27 -14.11 -3.58
N LEU A 604 26.77 -12.95 -4.00
CA LEU A 604 28.18 -12.70 -4.27
C LEU A 604 28.80 -11.76 -3.21
N PRO A 605 30.14 -11.76 -3.05
CA PRO A 605 30.82 -10.71 -2.31
C PRO A 605 30.46 -9.31 -2.83
N LEU A 606 30.40 -8.33 -1.92
CA LEU A 606 30.03 -6.94 -2.27
C LEU A 606 31.24 -6.06 -2.64
N SER A 607 32.46 -6.53 -2.44
CA SER A 607 33.69 -5.75 -2.61
C SER A 607 34.62 -6.38 -3.63
N GLU A 608 35.26 -5.53 -4.44
CA GLU A 608 36.37 -5.93 -5.29
C GLU A 608 37.64 -6.18 -4.46
N PRO A 609 38.53 -7.11 -4.88
CA PRO A 609 38.49 -7.91 -6.11
C PRO A 609 37.64 -9.21 -6.01
N ALA A 610 37.23 -9.59 -4.80
CA ALA A 610 36.53 -10.86 -4.57
C ALA A 610 35.21 -10.98 -5.36
N ARG A 611 34.49 -9.86 -5.52
CA ARG A 611 33.26 -9.81 -6.31
C ARG A 611 33.51 -10.14 -7.78
N THR A 612 34.44 -9.47 -8.46
CA THR A 612 34.78 -9.74 -9.87
C THR A 612 35.13 -11.22 -10.09
N ALA A 613 35.96 -11.80 -9.21
CA ALA A 613 36.30 -13.22 -9.28
C ALA A 613 35.05 -14.12 -9.14
N ALA A 614 34.17 -13.81 -8.20
CA ALA A 614 32.93 -14.56 -7.99
C ALA A 614 31.94 -14.42 -9.15
N VAL A 615 31.81 -13.22 -9.73
CA VAL A 615 30.97 -12.96 -10.92
C VAL A 615 31.40 -13.85 -12.08
N VAL A 616 32.70 -13.92 -12.38
CA VAL A 616 33.21 -14.75 -13.47
C VAL A 616 32.96 -16.24 -13.23
N VAL A 617 32.95 -16.69 -11.97
CA VAL A 617 32.62 -18.08 -11.64
C VAL A 617 31.12 -18.36 -11.80
N ALA A 618 30.26 -17.45 -11.33
CA ALA A 618 28.81 -17.60 -11.34
C ALA A 618 28.21 -17.44 -12.74
N GLU A 619 28.64 -16.41 -13.48
CA GLU A 619 28.15 -16.13 -14.82
C GLU A 619 28.92 -16.92 -15.87
N LYS A 620 28.21 -17.69 -16.69
CA LYS A 620 28.82 -18.54 -17.74
C LYS A 620 28.80 -17.89 -19.12
N ARG A 621 27.90 -16.92 -19.34
CA ARG A 621 27.80 -16.15 -20.58
C ARG A 621 28.98 -15.18 -20.75
N PRO A 622 29.12 -14.55 -21.93
CA PRO A 622 29.92 -13.36 -22.10
C PRO A 622 29.62 -12.28 -21.05
N ILE A 623 30.68 -11.68 -20.52
CA ILE A 623 30.64 -10.62 -19.51
C ILE A 623 31.34 -9.40 -20.07
N ARG A 624 30.65 -8.26 -20.06
CA ARG A 624 31.22 -6.94 -20.31
C ARG A 624 31.37 -6.21 -18.98
N PHE A 625 32.61 -6.06 -18.53
CA PHE A 625 32.91 -5.23 -17.37
C PHE A 625 33.09 -3.77 -17.78
N LEU A 626 32.30 -2.89 -17.18
CA LEU A 626 32.46 -1.44 -17.26
C LEU A 626 33.25 -0.99 -16.04
N ALA A 627 34.51 -0.59 -16.25
CA ALA A 627 35.38 -0.14 -15.17
C ALA A 627 35.19 1.36 -14.90
N THR A 628 34.89 1.74 -13.66
CA THR A 628 34.69 3.15 -13.26
C THR A 628 35.99 3.94 -13.16
N SER A 629 37.14 3.25 -13.04
CA SER A 629 38.48 3.84 -12.94
C SER A 629 39.56 2.89 -13.48
N PRO A 630 40.80 3.38 -13.70
CA PRO A 630 41.94 2.53 -14.04
C PRO A 630 42.21 1.43 -13.01
N GLU A 631 42.01 1.71 -11.71
CA GLU A 631 42.17 0.75 -10.62
C GLU A 631 41.11 -0.36 -10.70
N ALA A 632 39.86 0.01 -10.99
CA ALA A 632 38.79 -0.95 -11.24
C ALA A 632 39.08 -1.82 -12.48
N ALA A 633 39.62 -1.23 -13.54
CA ALA A 633 40.05 -1.98 -14.72
C ALA A 633 41.19 -2.97 -14.39
N ALA A 634 42.18 -2.51 -13.60
CA ALA A 634 43.30 -3.34 -13.16
C ALA A 634 42.86 -4.56 -12.33
N VAL A 635 41.74 -4.49 -11.61
CA VAL A 635 41.15 -5.67 -10.94
C VAL A 635 40.80 -6.76 -11.95
N VAL A 636 40.11 -6.41 -13.03
CA VAL A 636 39.71 -7.38 -14.06
C VAL A 636 40.91 -7.85 -14.87
N GLU A 637 41.82 -6.93 -15.24
CA GLU A 637 43.01 -7.29 -16.01
C GLU A 637 43.95 -8.24 -15.27
N ARG A 638 44.12 -8.07 -13.95
CA ARG A 638 44.85 -9.05 -13.13
C ARG A 638 44.19 -10.42 -13.15
N LEU A 639 42.86 -10.49 -13.04
CA LEU A 639 42.13 -11.75 -13.14
C LEU A 639 42.32 -12.42 -14.52
N LEU A 640 42.35 -11.64 -15.61
CA LEU A 640 42.60 -12.13 -16.96
C LEU A 640 44.06 -12.56 -17.17
N ALA A 641 45.02 -11.91 -16.50
CA ALA A 641 46.41 -12.34 -16.49
C ALA A 641 46.59 -13.68 -15.75
N GLU A 642 45.95 -13.84 -14.60
CA GLU A 642 45.97 -15.08 -13.81
C GLU A 642 45.20 -16.23 -14.49
N ARG A 643 44.16 -15.92 -15.27
CA ARG A 643 43.32 -16.91 -15.96
C ARG A 643 43.10 -16.53 -17.43
N PRO A 644 44.10 -16.73 -18.30
CA PRO A 644 44.04 -16.27 -19.70
C PRO A 644 42.87 -16.81 -20.52
N GLY A 645 42.40 -18.02 -20.21
CA GLY A 645 41.24 -18.63 -20.88
C GLY A 645 39.92 -17.86 -20.72
N LEU A 646 39.84 -16.92 -19.78
CA LEU A 646 38.66 -16.07 -19.60
C LEU A 646 38.52 -15.00 -20.70
N ARG A 647 39.60 -14.65 -21.40
CA ARG A 647 39.58 -13.61 -22.46
C ARG A 647 38.59 -13.92 -23.60
N ALA A 648 38.24 -15.19 -23.80
CA ALA A 648 37.25 -15.59 -24.80
C ALA A 648 35.82 -15.14 -24.47
N ARG A 649 35.52 -14.78 -23.21
CA ARG A 649 34.18 -14.41 -22.75
C ARG A 649 34.12 -13.19 -21.84
N VAL A 650 35.26 -12.57 -21.52
CA VAL A 650 35.31 -11.41 -20.63
C VAL A 650 35.93 -10.24 -21.39
N THR A 651 35.21 -9.14 -21.46
CA THR A 651 35.67 -7.87 -22.02
C THR A 651 35.71 -6.80 -20.93
N VAL A 652 36.67 -5.88 -21.03
CA VAL A 652 36.82 -4.74 -20.12
C VAL A 652 36.74 -3.47 -20.95
N GLU A 653 35.82 -2.58 -20.59
CA GLU A 653 35.65 -1.28 -21.22
C GLU A 653 35.74 -0.19 -20.14
N PRO A 654 36.52 0.88 -20.35
CA PRO A 654 36.48 2.03 -19.46
C PRO A 654 35.13 2.73 -19.58
N LEU A 655 34.52 3.08 -18.45
CA LEU A 655 33.31 3.89 -18.41
C LEU A 655 33.68 5.36 -18.72
N ARG A 656 33.05 5.93 -19.75
CA ARG A 656 33.29 7.31 -20.22
C ARG A 656 32.30 8.28 -19.57
#